data_AF-A0A1V6Z1C4-F1
#
_entry.id   AF-A0A1V6Z1C4-F1
#
_cell.length_a   1.000
_cell.length_b   1.000
_cell.length_c   1.000
_cell.angle_alpha   90.00
_cell.angle_beta   90.00
_cell.angle_gamma   90.00
#
_symmetry.space_group_name_H-M   'P 1'
#
loop_
_entity.id
_entity.type
_entity.pdbx_description
1 polymer ?
#
loop_
_entity_poly.entity_id
_entity_poly.type
_entity_poly.pdbx_seq_one_letter_code
_entity_poly.pdbx_strand_id
1 'polypeptide(L)'
;MANERIYCTTSYLLAFRLRIGKKLFGAVGPHGVRVSPSRMIKGPCATPELAALKYVAEHTSIPIPKVFNAHYYDDGLYIEMEYVRGMSLEAAWYRGHLSQDQNKDIITEVAGYISQLRKLEPPRAGIVASASLDEALDHRVGSCTFGPFTSHKWFHSYLRANVPIGDCNEVFGPEVTECHSRHYRSCFTHADIAPRNIMVDNGKVAAIVDWEFGGWYPEYWEYIKAHYGQTDQPEWQIESFHKQVQDYESMLIDIGNLVDSQSAKRIRDLLQKYNADSDYGSNSTPDASQDQNGSKRSPSPSSVGSLEAVDRVEEDLNLTESSRATGYMGKSSEITWMGRVQEETEQRSRGQSPKATSENRTSDKVAPSTINYHIDDIGVDAPGPVQMYWVPPRQVADHLFETYLRAVHPQFPIINRTLFSTQYRDFFDDRSYAGDKWLAILNMIFAIAAEYLHNSDGAQRGDIKDHLFYLTRARMLSMGGDSLFEHPDLQQVQIEGLIAFHMLSTNQVNRAWKISALAIRSATSLGINLKSSCHKMLGVSKEIGCRIWWCLYTVEHTLGSMTGRATSISTNMYTTQLPLPFDEEHLSEPTATTLLGDLDKRDKRVDMAMTSPQIRHPDLQRSEDTLAARSWLQSLPVSPGLYFLYYCDLAVVNQEILDHVYSPESATVSWEDIKSRASRLKTIVDAWVTSLPPGLDFTSVEDENQQSCWAKTNLAFHYYNTRIMLGRPSLCRHSGADREKSVDQRGFSHDMAAMTLESAMQMLDLLPDEPNMGHLCRFCPWWCFLHYIMKTATVIILELSFHCVHMPDRESDLIESAKKSVRWLHMMSMHCIASHRAWQLCENAVRRLVSSMGYDDSDIPPPPNKQRDDQFADNVGTAQVLSYNGQGQSSIRPHESHAMDHSNNNFDLTGSLAFGFLAAPSSQDHAAGDAHFPYDPISEEFLRYFFPSLDGGENPSGEKNTF
;
A
#
# COMPACT_ATOMS: atom_id res chain seq x y z
N MET A 1 33.87 39.53 17.61
CA MET A 1 33.24 40.85 17.33
C MET A 1 33.58 41.30 15.92
N ALA A 2 32.68 40.99 14.99
CA ALA A 2 32.31 41.75 13.80
C ALA A 2 30.96 41.14 13.41
N ASN A 3 29.86 41.84 13.69
CA ASN A 3 28.50 41.39 13.36
C ASN A 3 28.33 41.47 11.83
N GLU A 4 28.72 40.41 11.11
CA GLU A 4 28.28 40.21 9.73
C GLU A 4 26.81 39.78 9.77
N ARG A 5 25.91 40.72 9.48
CA ARG A 5 24.52 40.38 9.12
C ARG A 5 24.58 39.46 7.90
N ILE A 6 24.28 38.17 8.09
CA ILE A 6 24.13 37.22 6.99
C ILE A 6 22.90 37.67 6.18
N TYR A 7 23.15 38.32 5.05
CA TYR A 7 22.10 38.71 4.11
C TYR A 7 21.59 37.45 3.40
N CYS A 8 20.26 37.23 3.39
CA CYS A 8 19.66 36.24 2.51
C CYS A 8 19.82 36.74 1.07
N THR A 9 20.66 36.05 0.28
CA THR A 9 20.88 36.38 -1.13
C THR A 9 20.26 35.32 -2.02
N THR A 10 19.43 35.74 -2.97
CA THR A 10 18.99 34.89 -4.09
C THR A 10 20.21 34.57 -4.95
N SER A 11 20.67 33.32 -4.94
CA SER A 11 21.94 32.92 -5.56
C SER A 11 21.71 32.12 -6.83
N TYR A 12 21.77 32.79 -7.99
CA TYR A 12 21.74 32.14 -9.31
C TYR A 12 22.91 31.16 -9.56
N LEU A 13 23.93 31.16 -8.70
CA LEU A 13 25.08 30.26 -8.78
C LEU A 13 24.95 29.04 -7.85
N LEU A 14 23.89 28.93 -7.04
CA LEU A 14 23.73 27.83 -6.08
C LEU A 14 23.69 26.46 -6.77
N ALA A 15 22.88 26.32 -7.82
CA ALA A 15 22.77 25.08 -8.60
C ALA A 15 24.13 24.65 -9.19
N PHE A 16 24.93 25.60 -9.66
CA PHE A 16 26.28 25.34 -10.16
C PHE A 16 27.23 24.89 -9.04
N ARG A 17 27.18 25.54 -7.87
CA ARG A 17 27.98 25.15 -6.69
C ARG A 17 27.61 23.76 -6.16
N LEU A 18 26.32 23.42 -6.11
CA LEU A 18 25.85 22.09 -5.71
C LEU A 18 26.30 21.01 -6.70
N ARG A 19 26.16 21.28 -8.02
CA ARG A 19 26.60 20.35 -9.07
C ARG A 19 28.10 20.07 -9.04
N ILE A 20 28.93 21.11 -8.87
CA ILE A 20 30.38 20.95 -8.73
C ILE A 20 30.73 20.27 -7.40
N GLY A 21 30.11 20.68 -6.30
CA GLY A 21 30.34 20.10 -4.97
C GLY A 21 30.08 18.60 -4.95
N LYS A 22 28.94 18.15 -5.48
CA LYS A 22 28.56 16.73 -5.56
C LYS A 22 29.57 15.93 -6.38
N LYS A 23 30.15 16.52 -7.44
CA LYS A 23 31.16 15.87 -8.28
C LYS A 23 32.55 15.81 -7.64
N LEU A 24 32.97 16.86 -6.93
CA LEU A 24 34.33 16.98 -6.39
C LEU A 24 34.49 16.44 -4.97
N PHE A 25 33.46 16.56 -4.13
CA PHE A 25 33.55 16.30 -2.68
C PHE A 25 32.49 15.32 -2.16
N GLY A 26 31.46 15.00 -2.97
CA GLY A 26 30.40 14.05 -2.62
C GLY A 26 29.23 14.65 -1.85
N ALA A 27 28.19 13.83 -1.67
CA ALA A 27 27.02 14.15 -0.86
C ALA A 27 27.22 13.76 0.61
N VAL A 28 26.48 14.41 1.50
CA VAL A 28 26.47 14.22 2.95
C VAL A 28 25.02 14.05 3.37
N GLY A 29 24.55 12.79 3.46
CA GLY A 29 23.14 12.49 3.67
C GLY A 29 22.25 12.86 2.46
N PRO A 30 20.91 12.76 2.60
CA PRO A 30 19.96 13.01 1.51
C PRO A 30 19.88 14.49 1.09
N HIS A 31 20.10 15.42 2.02
CA HIS A 31 19.93 16.86 1.79
C HIS A 31 21.24 17.67 1.81
N GLY A 32 22.41 17.04 1.99
CA GLY A 32 23.69 17.73 2.13
C GLY A 32 24.63 17.52 0.94
N VAL A 33 25.30 18.59 0.49
CA VAL A 33 26.37 18.53 -0.51
C VAL A 33 27.61 19.22 0.01
N ARG A 34 28.74 18.52 0.00
CA ARG A 34 30.03 19.13 0.37
C ARG A 34 30.50 20.02 -0.78
N VAL A 35 30.86 21.27 -0.47
CA VAL A 35 31.30 22.26 -1.47
C VAL A 35 32.76 22.65 -1.31
N SER A 36 33.39 22.30 -0.19
CA SER A 36 34.83 22.45 0.06
C SER A 36 35.30 21.49 1.16
N PRO A 37 36.61 21.40 1.45
CA PRO A 37 37.12 20.57 2.54
C PRO A 37 36.53 20.86 3.93
N SER A 38 35.99 22.06 4.18
CA SER A 38 35.43 22.47 5.47
C SER A 38 34.01 23.02 5.40
N ARG A 39 33.34 22.96 4.25
CA ARG A 39 31.98 23.52 4.07
C ARG A 39 31.05 22.57 3.32
N MET A 40 29.80 22.57 3.74
CA MET A 40 28.69 21.91 3.07
C MET A 40 27.51 22.86 2.90
N ILE A 41 26.62 22.51 1.99
CA ILE A 41 25.32 23.16 1.81
C ILE A 41 24.26 22.11 2.08
N LYS A 42 23.37 22.36 3.04
CA LYS A 42 22.18 21.54 3.32
C LYS A 42 20.96 22.23 2.68
N GLY A 43 20.13 21.48 1.96
CA GLY A 43 18.82 21.96 1.53
C GLY A 43 18.11 21.03 0.53
N PRO A 44 16.82 21.26 0.27
CA PRO A 44 15.99 22.30 0.91
C PRO A 44 15.76 22.02 2.41
N CYS A 45 15.87 23.06 3.24
CA CYS A 45 15.75 23.04 4.69
C CYS A 45 14.43 23.69 5.12
N ALA A 46 13.87 23.24 6.24
CA ALA A 46 12.76 23.93 6.89
C ALA A 46 13.22 25.28 7.46
N THR A 47 12.33 26.28 7.44
CA THR A 47 12.64 27.62 7.98
C THR A 47 13.03 27.62 9.47
N PRO A 48 12.47 26.76 10.36
CA PRO A 48 12.87 26.73 11.76
C PRO A 48 14.34 26.31 11.98
N GLU A 49 14.93 25.51 11.09
CA GLU A 49 16.30 25.00 11.26
C GLU A 49 17.33 26.13 11.38
N LEU A 50 17.26 27.12 10.48
CA LEU A 50 18.18 28.25 10.49
C LEU A 50 17.99 29.12 11.74
N ALA A 51 16.76 29.27 12.21
CA ALA A 51 16.45 30.03 13.42
C ALA A 51 17.00 29.32 14.66
N ALA A 52 16.81 28.01 14.77
CA ALA A 52 17.32 27.19 15.87
C ALA A 52 18.85 27.20 15.92
N LEU A 53 19.53 27.00 14.79
CA LEU A 53 21.01 27.04 14.72
C LEU A 53 21.56 28.40 15.19
N LYS A 54 20.96 29.52 14.77
CA LYS A 54 21.38 30.86 15.21
C LYS A 54 21.13 31.07 16.71
N TYR A 55 19.95 30.68 17.18
CA TYR A 55 19.58 30.86 18.58
C TYR A 55 20.51 30.08 19.52
N VAL A 56 20.79 28.81 19.19
CA VAL A 56 21.68 27.94 19.96
C VAL A 56 23.13 28.46 19.94
N ALA A 57 23.61 28.94 18.78
CA ALA A 57 24.95 29.55 18.66
C ALA A 57 25.13 30.78 19.56
N GLU A 58 24.08 31.59 19.73
CA GLU A 58 24.13 32.85 20.49
C GLU A 58 23.99 32.63 22.00
N HIS A 59 23.28 31.58 22.44
CA HIS A 59 22.86 31.42 23.83
C HIS A 59 23.50 30.23 24.56
N THR A 60 24.27 29.38 23.87
CA THR A 60 24.84 28.16 24.45
C THR A 60 26.29 27.94 24.04
N SER A 61 26.98 27.02 24.71
CA SER A 61 28.30 26.52 24.29
C SER A 61 28.22 25.19 23.52
N ILE A 62 27.03 24.79 23.08
CA ILE A 62 26.81 23.53 22.38
C ILE A 62 27.56 23.59 21.04
N PRO A 63 28.41 22.59 20.72
CA PRO A 63 29.06 22.54 19.43
C PRO A 63 28.01 22.25 18.36
N ILE A 64 27.81 23.18 17.43
CA ILE A 64 26.90 23.06 16.29
C ILE A 64 27.62 23.50 15.01
N PRO A 65 27.20 23.06 13.82
CA PRO A 65 27.81 23.51 12.57
C PRO A 65 27.73 25.03 12.42
N LYS A 66 28.88 25.68 12.20
CA LYS A 66 28.90 27.13 11.97
C LYS A 66 28.17 27.47 10.67
N VAL A 67 27.12 28.28 10.75
CA VAL A 67 26.41 28.81 9.57
C VAL A 67 27.24 29.93 8.92
N PHE A 68 27.55 29.77 7.64
CA PHE A 68 28.28 30.78 6.85
C PHE A 68 27.33 31.64 6.02
N ASN A 69 26.33 31.02 5.37
CA ASN A 69 25.38 31.74 4.54
C ASN A 69 24.06 30.98 4.42
N ALA A 70 23.00 31.67 4.01
CA ALA A 70 21.71 31.09 3.68
C ALA A 70 21.27 31.59 2.30
N HIS A 71 20.87 30.67 1.44
CA HIS A 71 20.45 30.93 0.06
C HIS A 71 18.99 30.52 -0.08
N TYR A 72 18.18 31.33 -0.76
CA TYR A 72 16.86 30.91 -1.21
C TYR A 72 16.94 30.60 -2.71
N TYR A 73 16.42 29.44 -3.09
CA TYR A 73 16.31 28.95 -4.46
C TYR A 73 14.89 28.43 -4.68
N ASP A 74 14.48 28.20 -5.93
CA ASP A 74 13.07 27.99 -6.33
C ASP A 74 12.29 26.93 -5.52
N ASP A 75 12.98 25.99 -4.88
CA ASP A 75 12.46 24.88 -4.08
C ASP A 75 12.66 25.01 -2.55
N GLY A 76 13.28 26.08 -2.04
CA GLY A 76 13.33 26.37 -0.60
C GLY A 76 14.62 27.02 -0.08
N LEU A 77 14.83 26.90 1.24
CA LEU A 77 15.98 27.42 1.97
C LEU A 77 17.16 26.46 1.89
N TYR A 78 18.36 26.98 1.60
CA TYR A 78 19.61 26.24 1.60
C TYR A 78 20.61 26.88 2.56
N ILE A 79 21.13 26.11 3.50
CA ILE A 79 22.04 26.60 4.54
C ILE A 79 23.47 26.14 4.20
N GLU A 80 24.35 27.10 3.91
CA GLU A 80 25.80 26.87 3.79
C GLU A 80 26.41 26.90 5.19
N MET A 81 26.94 25.76 5.63
CA MET A 81 27.43 25.53 6.99
C MET A 81 28.76 24.77 7.01
N GLU A 82 29.38 24.71 8.18
CA GLU A 82 30.58 23.93 8.44
C GLU A 82 30.35 22.45 8.18
N TYR A 83 31.28 21.83 7.45
CA TYR A 83 31.34 20.38 7.35
C TYR A 83 32.09 19.84 8.57
N VAL A 84 31.33 19.32 9.54
CA VAL A 84 31.88 18.74 10.77
C VAL A 84 32.61 17.44 10.44
N ARG A 85 33.87 17.34 10.85
CA ARG A 85 34.69 16.14 10.68
C ARG A 85 34.32 15.11 11.76
N GLY A 86 34.41 13.84 11.41
CA GLY A 86 34.07 12.73 12.29
C GLY A 86 33.02 11.82 11.67
N MET A 87 32.37 11.02 12.51
CA MET A 87 31.24 10.17 12.14
C MET A 87 30.10 10.36 13.13
N SER A 88 28.88 9.93 12.81
CA SER A 88 27.80 9.93 13.79
C SER A 88 28.12 8.97 14.95
N LEU A 89 27.60 9.27 16.14
CA LEU A 89 27.73 8.42 17.32
C LEU A 89 27.17 7.02 17.06
N GLU A 90 26.06 6.94 16.31
CA GLU A 90 25.49 5.68 15.81
C GLU A 90 26.50 4.85 15.01
N ALA A 91 27.18 5.47 14.04
CA ALA A 91 28.18 4.79 13.23
C ALA A 91 29.44 4.41 14.05
N ALA A 92 29.79 5.22 15.05
CA ALA A 92 30.91 4.95 15.94
C ALA A 92 30.64 3.75 16.86
N TRP A 93 29.41 3.60 17.37
CA TRP A 93 28.99 2.41 18.10
C TRP A 93 28.95 1.18 17.21
N TYR A 94 28.33 1.27 16.03
CA TYR A 94 28.23 0.15 15.09
C TYR A 94 29.60 -0.41 14.69
N ARG A 95 30.60 0.46 14.54
CA ARG A 95 31.97 0.08 14.16
C ARG A 95 32.89 -0.25 15.34
N GLY A 96 32.39 -0.16 16.58
CA GLY A 96 33.17 -0.44 17.79
C GLY A 96 34.37 0.51 17.99
N HIS A 97 34.26 1.77 17.54
CA HIS A 97 35.36 2.73 17.57
C HIS A 97 35.50 3.49 18.91
N LEU A 98 34.59 3.27 19.86
CA LEU A 98 34.55 3.97 21.14
C LEU A 98 34.80 3.00 22.30
N SER A 99 35.69 3.38 23.22
CA SER A 99 35.85 2.67 24.49
C SER A 99 34.69 2.96 25.45
N GLN A 100 34.58 2.15 26.51
CA GLN A 100 33.56 2.34 27.54
C GLN A 100 33.70 3.71 28.24
N ASP A 101 34.94 4.16 28.48
CA ASP A 101 35.23 5.48 29.06
C ASP A 101 34.89 6.62 28.09
N GLN A 102 35.21 6.47 26.80
CA GLN A 102 34.83 7.46 25.79
C GLN A 102 33.31 7.58 25.66
N ASN A 103 32.60 6.46 25.74
CA ASN A 103 31.14 6.49 25.77
C ASN A 103 30.64 7.28 26.99
N LYS A 104 31.14 6.99 28.20
CA LYS A 104 30.82 7.73 29.45
C LYS A 104 31.05 9.24 29.31
N ASP A 105 32.18 9.63 28.74
CA ASP A 105 32.53 11.03 28.51
C ASP A 105 31.54 11.70 27.54
N ILE A 106 31.21 11.04 26.43
CA ILE A 106 30.22 11.53 25.46
C ILE A 106 28.83 11.68 26.11
N ILE A 107 28.40 10.76 26.98
CA ILE A 107 27.14 10.91 27.74
C ILE A 107 27.15 12.20 28.54
N THR A 108 28.24 12.40 29.27
CA THR A 108 28.40 13.52 30.19
C THR A 108 28.38 14.84 29.41
N GLU A 109 29.02 14.86 28.24
CA GLU A 109 28.96 16.00 27.32
C GLU A 109 27.53 16.27 26.82
N VAL A 110 26.83 15.25 26.30
CA VAL A 110 25.46 15.39 25.78
C VAL A 110 24.47 15.83 26.88
N ALA A 111 24.55 15.22 28.07
CA ALA A 111 23.76 15.61 29.23
C ALA A 111 24.02 17.07 29.63
N GLY A 112 25.29 17.49 29.57
CA GLY A 112 25.70 18.88 29.77
C GLY A 112 25.08 19.83 28.74
N TYR A 113 25.05 19.46 27.47
CA TYR A 113 24.44 20.25 26.40
C TYR A 113 22.92 20.37 26.54
N ILE A 114 22.23 19.27 26.84
CA ILE A 114 20.77 19.31 27.10
C ILE A 114 20.48 20.18 28.31
N SER A 115 21.27 20.07 29.38
CA SER A 115 21.16 20.93 30.56
C SER A 115 21.28 22.42 30.23
N GLN A 116 22.10 22.78 29.24
CA GLN A 116 22.18 24.17 28.77
C GLN A 116 20.90 24.60 28.06
N LEU A 117 20.34 23.77 27.17
CA LEU A 117 19.06 24.07 26.50
C LEU A 117 17.92 24.27 27.52
N ARG A 118 17.87 23.42 28.57
CA ARG A 118 16.86 23.49 29.63
C ARG A 118 16.98 24.73 30.52
N LYS A 119 18.16 25.37 30.55
CA LYS A 119 18.40 26.62 31.29
C LYS A 119 18.00 27.87 30.51
N LEU A 120 17.71 27.76 29.21
CA LEU A 120 17.27 28.90 28.41
C LEU A 120 15.87 29.32 28.86
N GLU A 121 15.71 30.61 29.17
CA GLU A 121 14.43 31.15 29.64
C GLU A 121 13.47 31.35 28.45
N PRO A 122 12.25 30.80 28.51
CA PRO A 122 11.28 31.00 27.45
C PRO A 122 10.80 32.46 27.42
N PRO A 123 10.60 33.07 26.25
CA PRO A 123 10.09 34.44 26.13
C PRO A 123 8.72 34.64 26.78
N ARG A 124 7.94 33.55 26.92
CA ARG A 124 6.65 33.52 27.60
C ARG A 124 6.40 32.14 28.19
N ALA A 125 5.82 32.10 29.40
CA ALA A 125 5.39 30.84 30.02
C ALA A 125 4.30 30.14 29.18
N GLY A 126 4.47 28.84 28.94
CA GLY A 126 3.53 28.00 28.22
C GLY A 126 3.63 28.08 26.69
N ILE A 127 4.63 28.79 26.14
CA ILE A 127 4.81 28.93 24.69
C ILE A 127 5.23 27.61 24.04
N VAL A 128 4.63 27.32 22.88
CA VAL A 128 5.10 26.27 21.96
C VAL A 128 5.27 26.88 20.58
N ALA A 129 6.52 27.03 20.13
CA ALA A 129 6.86 27.79 18.93
C ALA A 129 8.27 27.44 18.45
N SER A 130 8.61 27.80 17.22
CA SER A 130 10.00 27.73 16.75
C SER A 130 10.91 28.71 17.51
N ALA A 131 12.22 28.64 17.27
CA ALA A 131 13.18 29.56 17.87
C ALA A 131 12.92 31.05 17.55
N SER A 132 12.30 31.36 16.40
CA SER A 132 11.89 32.72 16.02
C SER A 132 10.52 33.13 16.59
N LEU A 133 9.89 32.26 17.38
CA LEU A 133 8.54 32.43 17.94
C LEU A 133 7.41 32.37 16.90
N ASP A 134 7.71 31.82 15.72
CA ASP A 134 6.74 31.51 14.67
C ASP A 134 6.27 30.05 14.80
N GLU A 135 5.63 29.54 13.76
CA GLU A 135 5.19 28.14 13.69
C GLU A 135 6.40 27.19 13.85
N ALA A 136 6.19 26.13 14.61
CA ALA A 136 7.16 25.06 14.83
C ALA A 136 6.94 23.92 13.82
N LEU A 137 7.91 23.02 13.68
CA LEU A 137 7.81 21.82 12.86
C LEU A 137 8.24 20.62 13.71
N ASP A 138 7.48 19.54 13.68
CA ASP A 138 7.82 18.25 14.31
C ASP A 138 6.94 17.16 13.69
N HIS A 139 7.57 16.16 13.05
CA HIS A 139 6.86 15.06 12.40
C HIS A 139 6.01 14.19 13.34
N ARG A 140 6.20 14.25 14.66
CA ARG A 140 5.30 13.61 15.63
C ARG A 140 3.90 14.25 15.59
N VAL A 141 3.82 15.54 15.25
CA VAL A 141 2.58 16.30 15.16
C VAL A 141 2.03 16.28 13.73
N GLY A 142 2.91 16.32 12.73
CA GLY A 142 2.57 16.18 11.32
C GLY A 142 3.66 16.75 10.39
N SER A 143 3.46 16.61 9.08
CA SER A 143 4.43 17.08 8.06
C SER A 143 4.32 18.58 7.73
N CYS A 144 3.43 19.32 8.40
CA CYS A 144 3.24 20.75 8.26
C CYS A 144 3.65 21.49 9.54
N THR A 145 3.97 22.76 9.41
CA THR A 145 4.21 23.64 10.57
C THR A 145 2.93 23.79 11.41
N PHE A 146 3.11 24.03 12.71
CA PHE A 146 2.00 24.18 13.67
C PHE A 146 2.30 25.25 14.73
N GLY A 147 1.24 25.74 15.37
CA GLY A 147 1.35 26.85 16.32
C GLY A 147 1.56 28.18 15.58
N PRO A 148 2.27 29.16 16.18
CA PRO A 148 2.76 29.15 17.55
C PRO A 148 1.60 29.13 18.55
N PHE A 149 1.73 28.33 19.61
CA PHE A 149 0.75 28.28 20.69
C PHE A 149 1.20 29.14 21.86
N THR A 150 0.32 30.00 22.35
CA THR A 150 0.61 30.86 23.51
C THR A 150 0.42 30.16 24.85
N SER A 151 -0.05 28.92 24.87
CA SER A 151 -0.17 28.08 26.08
C SER A 151 -0.14 26.59 25.75
N HIS A 152 0.37 25.78 26.70
CA HIS A 152 0.33 24.32 26.60
C HIS A 152 -1.09 23.77 26.47
N LYS A 153 -2.11 24.47 27.01
CA LYS A 153 -3.51 24.07 26.87
C LYS A 153 -3.95 24.06 25.41
N TRP A 154 -3.62 25.10 24.64
CA TRP A 154 -3.95 25.16 23.21
C TRP A 154 -3.20 24.11 22.43
N PHE A 155 -1.92 23.92 22.73
CA PHE A 155 -1.11 22.88 22.12
C PHE A 155 -1.67 21.46 22.40
N HIS A 156 -1.98 21.14 23.66
CA HIS A 156 -2.58 19.86 24.03
C HIS A 156 -3.99 19.65 23.47
N SER A 157 -4.77 20.72 23.29
CA SER A 157 -6.06 20.67 22.57
C SER A 157 -5.83 20.31 21.11
N TYR A 158 -4.87 20.97 20.45
CA TYR A 158 -4.49 20.70 19.08
C TYR A 158 -4.01 19.25 18.88
N LEU A 159 -3.14 18.74 19.76
CA LEU A 159 -2.67 17.35 19.74
C LEU A 159 -3.78 16.31 19.87
N ARG A 160 -4.93 16.69 20.45
CA ARG A 160 -6.12 15.82 20.59
C ARG A 160 -7.25 16.20 19.63
N ALA A 161 -6.94 16.87 18.52
CA ALA A 161 -7.93 17.31 17.54
C ALA A 161 -9.11 18.11 18.15
N ASN A 162 -8.84 18.93 19.17
CA ASN A 162 -9.79 19.72 19.94
C ASN A 162 -10.82 18.96 20.78
N VAL A 163 -10.60 17.66 21.05
CA VAL A 163 -11.39 16.92 22.04
C VAL A 163 -11.20 17.54 23.44
N PRO A 164 -12.31 17.92 24.11
CA PRO A 164 -12.26 18.45 25.48
C PRO A 164 -11.60 17.48 26.45
N ILE A 165 -10.91 17.99 27.48
CA ILE A 165 -10.20 17.16 28.46
C ILE A 165 -11.15 16.20 29.22
N GLY A 166 -12.44 16.56 29.36
CA GLY A 166 -13.44 15.71 30.01
C GLY A 166 -13.75 14.44 29.22
N ASP A 167 -13.65 14.50 27.89
CA ASP A 167 -13.98 13.40 26.98
C ASP A 167 -12.72 12.62 26.55
N CYS A 168 -11.54 13.16 26.88
CA CYS A 168 -10.24 12.61 26.50
C CYS A 168 -10.01 11.19 27.03
N ASN A 169 -10.52 10.87 28.22
CA ASN A 169 -10.40 9.51 28.80
C ASN A 169 -11.08 8.45 27.94
N GLU A 170 -12.25 8.77 27.38
CA GLU A 170 -13.02 7.82 26.57
C GLU A 170 -12.42 7.65 25.17
N VAL A 171 -11.80 8.71 24.63
CA VAL A 171 -11.26 8.72 23.26
C VAL A 171 -9.81 8.24 23.19
N PHE A 172 -8.96 8.66 24.13
CA PHE A 172 -7.50 8.44 24.07
C PHE A 172 -6.92 7.67 25.27
N GLY A 173 -7.76 7.33 26.25
CA GLY A 173 -7.33 6.65 27.49
C GLY A 173 -6.88 7.60 28.61
N PRO A 174 -6.73 7.06 29.84
CA PRO A 174 -6.42 7.85 31.03
C PRO A 174 -5.04 8.52 30.99
N GLU A 175 -4.06 7.92 30.31
CA GLU A 175 -2.67 8.38 30.26
C GLU A 175 -2.55 9.73 29.53
N VAL A 176 -3.29 9.91 28.43
CA VAL A 176 -3.29 11.16 27.66
C VAL A 176 -3.98 12.28 28.44
N THR A 177 -5.07 11.96 29.13
CA THR A 177 -5.76 12.92 30.00
C THR A 177 -4.88 13.34 31.18
N GLU A 178 -4.20 12.39 31.81
CA GLU A 178 -3.28 12.66 32.90
C GLU A 178 -2.10 13.53 32.44
N CYS A 179 -1.45 13.17 31.34
CA CYS A 179 -0.36 13.95 30.77
C CYS A 179 -0.82 15.37 30.43
N HIS A 180 -1.89 15.51 29.64
CA HIS A 180 -2.27 16.82 29.12
C HIS A 180 -2.99 17.72 30.15
N SER A 181 -3.37 17.19 31.32
CA SER A 181 -3.94 17.97 32.43
C SER A 181 -2.88 18.55 33.38
N ARG A 182 -1.61 18.14 33.24
CA ARG A 182 -0.49 18.66 34.04
C ARG A 182 -0.03 20.05 33.58
N HIS A 183 0.61 20.73 34.51
CA HIS A 183 1.28 22.01 34.27
C HIS A 183 2.76 21.77 34.02
N TYR A 184 3.21 22.08 32.80
CA TYR A 184 4.61 21.94 32.39
C TYR A 184 5.29 23.29 32.23
N ARG A 185 6.61 23.31 32.36
CA ARG A 185 7.44 24.44 31.91
C ARG A 185 7.75 24.34 30.42
N SER A 186 7.84 25.47 29.73
CA SER A 186 8.32 25.54 28.35
C SER A 186 9.84 25.61 28.36
N CYS A 187 10.49 24.74 27.59
CA CYS A 187 11.94 24.60 27.52
C CYS A 187 12.38 24.59 26.06
N PHE A 188 13.56 25.15 25.77
CA PHE A 188 14.15 24.98 24.46
C PHE A 188 14.56 23.51 24.28
N THR A 189 14.17 22.92 23.16
CA THR A 189 14.22 21.47 22.93
C THR A 189 14.75 21.24 21.52
N HIS A 190 15.63 20.26 21.35
CA HIS A 190 16.15 19.90 20.02
C HIS A 190 15.05 19.23 19.19
N ALA A 191 14.25 18.38 19.84
CA ALA A 191 13.12 17.66 19.25
C ALA A 191 13.54 16.71 18.11
N ASP A 192 14.81 16.28 18.10
CA ASP A 192 15.30 15.11 17.34
C ASP A 192 16.68 14.65 17.84
N ILE A 193 16.91 14.73 19.15
CA ILE A 193 18.20 14.32 19.69
C ILE A 193 18.31 12.80 19.61
N ALA A 194 19.19 12.31 18.74
CA ALA A 194 19.40 10.90 18.46
C ALA A 194 20.86 10.61 18.12
N PRO A 195 21.37 9.37 18.30
CA PRO A 195 22.76 9.01 18.01
C PRO A 195 23.20 9.34 16.57
N ARG A 196 22.29 9.32 15.59
CA ARG A 196 22.55 9.72 14.20
C ARG A 196 22.87 11.22 14.04
N ASN A 197 22.37 12.05 14.96
CA ASN A 197 22.48 13.52 14.94
C ASN A 197 23.61 14.05 15.86
N ILE A 198 24.38 13.15 16.49
CA ILE A 198 25.54 13.51 17.33
C ILE A 198 26.79 13.12 16.56
N MET A 199 27.57 14.12 16.12
CA MET A 199 28.85 13.89 15.45
C MET A 199 29.95 13.72 16.49
N VAL A 200 30.78 12.70 16.34
CA VAL A 200 31.91 12.41 17.22
C VAL A 200 33.23 12.37 16.44
N ASP A 201 34.27 12.92 17.06
CA ASP A 201 35.64 12.87 16.57
C ASP A 201 36.59 12.65 17.75
N ASN A 202 37.50 11.68 17.61
CA ASN A 202 38.48 11.29 18.66
C ASN A 202 37.86 11.06 20.06
N GLY A 203 36.64 10.49 20.12
CA GLY A 203 35.96 10.16 21.38
C GLY A 203 35.32 11.35 22.11
N LYS A 204 35.10 12.48 21.43
CA LYS A 204 34.38 13.65 21.95
C LYS A 204 33.27 14.08 21.02
N VAL A 205 32.31 14.84 21.53
CA VAL A 205 31.24 15.42 20.70
C VAL A 205 31.83 16.54 19.84
N ALA A 206 31.84 16.33 18.53
CA ALA A 206 32.30 17.29 17.54
C ALA A 206 31.20 18.31 17.17
N ALA A 207 29.94 17.87 17.06
CA ALA A 207 28.77 18.74 16.91
C ALA A 207 27.45 17.99 17.14
N ILE A 208 26.41 18.73 17.54
CA ILE A 208 25.00 18.29 17.44
C ILE A 208 24.41 18.91 16.16
N VAL A 209 23.85 18.08 15.30
CA VAL A 209 23.33 18.46 13.98
C VAL A 209 21.83 18.20 13.86
N ASP A 210 21.23 18.70 12.78
CA ASP A 210 19.81 18.50 12.43
C ASP A 210 18.79 19.17 13.37
N TRP A 211 18.87 20.50 13.45
CA TRP A 211 18.03 21.32 14.33
C TRP A 211 16.67 21.71 13.71
N GLU A 212 16.19 20.95 12.73
CA GLU A 212 14.99 21.31 11.95
C GLU A 212 13.70 21.41 12.78
N PHE A 213 13.63 20.65 13.87
CA PHE A 213 12.50 20.68 14.81
C PHE A 213 12.76 21.53 16.06
N GLY A 214 13.92 22.19 16.13
CA GLY A 214 14.37 22.95 17.30
C GLY A 214 13.45 24.12 17.65
N GLY A 215 13.03 24.20 18.91
CA GLY A 215 12.10 25.23 19.36
C GLY A 215 11.74 25.15 20.83
N TRP A 216 10.72 25.92 21.22
CA TRP A 216 10.13 25.93 22.56
C TRP A 216 9.00 24.91 22.64
N TYR A 217 9.09 24.00 23.62
CA TYR A 217 8.11 22.93 23.83
C TYR A 217 7.90 22.66 25.33
N PRO A 218 6.84 21.93 25.73
CA PRO A 218 6.73 21.42 27.08
C PRO A 218 7.96 20.58 27.47
N GLU A 219 8.36 20.61 28.73
CA GLU A 219 9.60 19.96 29.19
C GLU A 219 9.69 18.45 28.93
N TYR A 220 8.56 17.76 28.76
CA TYR A 220 8.50 16.33 28.42
C TYR A 220 8.82 16.02 26.94
N TRP A 221 8.87 17.03 26.07
CA TRP A 221 8.82 16.83 24.62
C TRP A 221 10.05 16.09 24.07
N GLU A 222 11.25 16.34 24.60
CA GLU A 222 12.48 15.66 24.18
C GLU A 222 12.42 14.15 24.44
N TYR A 223 11.91 13.78 25.62
CA TYR A 223 11.76 12.39 26.01
C TYR A 223 10.75 11.67 25.10
N ILE A 224 9.60 12.29 24.88
CA ILE A 224 8.54 11.72 24.05
C ILE A 224 8.96 11.60 22.58
N LYS A 225 9.76 12.55 22.08
CA LYS A 225 10.34 12.46 20.73
C LYS A 225 11.42 11.39 20.62
N ALA A 226 12.27 11.22 21.63
CA ALA A 226 13.27 10.15 21.66
C ALA A 226 12.60 8.76 21.57
N HIS A 227 11.46 8.56 22.23
CA HIS A 227 10.67 7.32 22.14
C HIS A 227 9.98 7.13 20.78
N TYR A 228 9.58 8.23 20.12
CA TYR A 228 9.04 8.15 18.76
C TYR A 228 10.06 7.54 17.77
N GLY A 229 11.35 7.87 17.93
CA GLY A 229 12.44 7.32 17.11
C GLY A 229 12.82 5.86 17.37
N GLN A 230 12.19 5.16 18.33
CA GLN A 230 12.45 3.74 18.62
C GLN A 230 11.71 2.75 17.71
N THR A 231 10.73 3.21 16.92
CA THR A 231 9.91 2.32 16.07
C THR A 231 10.65 1.80 14.82
N ASP A 232 11.90 2.21 14.59
CA ASP A 232 12.78 1.79 13.49
C ASP A 232 14.10 1.15 13.97
N GLN A 233 14.08 0.29 15.00
CA GLN A 233 15.31 -0.41 15.47
C GLN A 233 15.32 -1.92 15.12
N PRO A 234 16.45 -2.46 14.62
CA PRO A 234 16.58 -3.87 14.22
C PRO A 234 16.59 -4.89 15.40
N GLU A 235 16.09 -6.10 15.15
CA GLU A 235 15.77 -7.17 16.12
C GLU A 235 16.85 -7.52 17.16
N TRP A 236 18.14 -7.40 16.85
CA TRP A 236 19.22 -7.79 17.78
C TRP A 236 19.29 -6.91 19.04
N GLN A 237 18.71 -5.70 18.99
CA GLN A 237 18.63 -4.81 20.15
C GLN A 237 17.48 -5.19 21.08
N ILE A 238 16.38 -5.74 20.55
CA ILE A 238 15.26 -6.30 21.34
C ILE A 238 15.73 -7.55 22.10
N GLU A 239 16.57 -8.37 21.47
CA GLU A 239 17.17 -9.56 22.10
C GLU A 239 18.15 -9.19 23.24
N SER A 240 18.88 -8.08 23.07
CA SER A 240 19.68 -7.46 24.14
C SER A 240 18.80 -6.94 25.30
N PHE A 241 17.65 -6.33 25.01
CA PHE A 241 16.71 -5.88 26.03
C PHE A 241 16.07 -7.06 26.80
N HIS A 242 15.71 -8.15 26.11
CA HIS A 242 15.20 -9.37 26.77
C HIS A 242 16.22 -9.97 27.74
N LYS A 243 17.50 -9.97 27.35
CA LYS A 243 18.59 -10.45 28.22
C LYS A 243 18.82 -9.51 29.42
N GLN A 244 18.75 -8.20 29.20
CA GLN A 244 18.87 -7.20 30.26
C GLN A 244 17.72 -7.27 31.28
N VAL A 245 16.48 -7.53 30.83
CA VAL A 245 15.33 -7.72 31.71
C VAL A 245 15.51 -8.97 32.59
N GLN A 246 16.04 -10.07 32.05
CA GLN A 246 16.36 -11.28 32.81
C GLN A 246 17.49 -11.06 33.84
N ASP A 247 18.49 -10.24 33.50
CA ASP A 247 19.57 -9.86 34.41
C ASP A 247 19.05 -8.93 35.54
N TYR A 248 18.11 -8.03 35.25
CA TYR A 248 17.43 -7.19 36.25
C TYR A 248 16.55 -7.99 37.21
N GLU A 249 15.83 -8.99 36.72
CA GLU A 249 15.02 -9.89 37.56
C GLU A 249 15.90 -10.69 38.52
N SER A 250 17.01 -11.24 38.04
CA SER A 250 17.96 -11.98 38.88
C SER A 250 18.59 -11.08 39.96
N MET A 251 18.91 -9.83 39.62
CA MET A 251 19.47 -8.86 40.58
C MET A 251 18.45 -8.42 41.63
N LEU A 252 17.17 -8.25 41.26
CA LEU A 252 16.09 -7.93 42.20
C LEU A 252 15.82 -9.08 43.18
N ILE A 253 15.94 -10.33 42.72
CA ILE A 253 15.83 -11.53 43.57
C ILE A 253 16.98 -11.56 44.60
N ASP A 254 18.22 -11.26 44.17
CA ASP A 254 19.38 -11.24 45.06
C ASP A 254 19.33 -10.10 46.08
N ILE A 255 18.87 -8.91 45.69
CA ILE A 255 18.64 -7.77 46.60
C ILE A 255 17.52 -8.10 47.60
N GLY A 256 16.46 -8.80 47.15
CA GLY A 256 15.37 -9.29 48.02
C GLY A 256 15.83 -10.20 49.15
N ASN A 257 16.97 -10.88 49.01
CA ASN A 257 17.57 -11.73 50.05
C ASN A 257 18.45 -10.95 51.05
N LEU A 258 18.77 -9.68 50.75
CA LEU A 258 19.67 -8.83 51.52
C LEU A 258 18.96 -7.67 52.25
N VAL A 259 17.68 -7.42 51.94
CA VAL A 259 16.86 -6.35 52.55
C VAL A 259 15.90 -6.88 53.63
N ASP A 260 15.33 -5.96 54.41
CA ASP A 260 14.39 -6.29 55.48
C ASP A 260 13.13 -7.02 54.96
N SER A 261 12.45 -7.76 55.86
CA SER A 261 11.37 -8.67 55.49
C SER A 261 10.17 -8.01 54.80
N GLN A 262 9.97 -6.70 54.99
CA GLN A 262 8.87 -5.95 54.37
C GLN A 262 9.25 -5.48 52.96
N SER A 263 10.48 -5.00 52.77
CA SER A 263 11.05 -4.67 51.46
C SER A 263 11.20 -5.90 50.57
N ALA A 264 11.66 -7.02 51.13
CA ALA A 264 11.75 -8.31 50.44
C ALA A 264 10.37 -8.83 50.00
N LYS A 265 9.33 -8.60 50.80
CA LYS A 265 7.95 -8.97 50.44
C LYS A 265 7.42 -8.10 49.30
N ARG A 266 7.68 -6.79 49.31
CA ARG A 266 7.33 -5.88 48.20
C ARG A 266 8.02 -6.26 46.88
N ILE A 267 9.29 -6.63 46.92
CA ILE A 267 10.04 -7.10 45.75
C ILE A 267 9.42 -8.39 45.19
N ARG A 268 9.07 -9.35 46.06
CA ARG A 268 8.38 -10.59 45.65
C ARG A 268 7.00 -10.32 45.06
N ASP A 269 6.20 -9.46 45.68
CA ASP A 269 4.85 -9.12 45.19
C ASP A 269 4.91 -8.38 43.83
N LEU A 270 5.93 -7.55 43.60
CA LEU A 270 6.20 -6.89 42.31
C LEU A 270 6.63 -7.87 41.23
N LEU A 271 7.58 -8.75 41.51
CA LEU A 271 8.02 -9.79 40.58
C LEU A 271 6.87 -10.73 40.19
N GLN A 272 5.99 -11.06 41.14
CA GLN A 272 4.84 -11.93 40.90
C GLN A 272 3.72 -11.24 40.12
N LYS A 273 3.54 -9.92 40.29
CA LYS A 273 2.56 -9.13 39.54
C LYS A 273 2.90 -9.03 38.04
N TYR A 274 4.18 -8.96 37.69
CA TYR A 274 4.63 -8.84 36.30
C TYR A 274 4.94 -10.19 35.63
N ASN A 275 5.23 -11.26 36.40
CA ASN A 275 5.35 -12.62 35.86
C ASN A 275 4.01 -13.33 35.60
N ALA A 276 2.88 -12.81 36.12
CA ALA A 276 1.57 -13.43 35.94
C ALA A 276 0.97 -13.24 34.53
N ASP A 277 1.47 -12.28 33.75
CA ASP A 277 1.05 -12.04 32.36
C ASP A 277 1.99 -12.68 31.32
N SER A 278 3.05 -13.37 31.76
CA SER A 278 4.08 -13.96 30.88
C SER A 278 4.12 -15.50 30.85
N ASP A 279 3.12 -16.18 31.42
CA ASP A 279 3.12 -17.64 31.52
C ASP A 279 1.93 -18.30 30.79
N TYR A 280 2.01 -18.29 29.44
CA TYR A 280 1.46 -19.37 28.63
C TYR A 280 2.55 -19.92 27.73
N GLY A 281 3.30 -20.88 28.27
CA GLY A 281 3.77 -22.02 27.49
C GLY A 281 5.27 -22.22 27.46
N SER A 282 5.81 -22.85 28.51
CA SER A 282 6.60 -24.08 28.32
C SER A 282 7.02 -24.66 29.67
N ASN A 283 6.50 -25.85 30.02
CA ASN A 283 7.33 -27.06 30.12
C ASN A 283 6.63 -28.15 30.92
N SER A 284 6.50 -29.32 30.30
CA SER A 284 7.00 -30.56 30.91
C SER A 284 7.00 -31.67 29.86
N THR A 285 8.18 -31.96 29.34
CA THR A 285 8.53 -33.28 28.81
C THR A 285 8.44 -34.32 29.93
N PRO A 286 7.88 -35.52 29.67
CA PRO A 286 8.31 -36.73 30.33
C PRO A 286 9.05 -37.63 29.33
N ASP A 287 10.27 -38.00 29.71
CA ASP A 287 11.06 -39.05 29.11
C ASP A 287 10.47 -40.42 29.51
N ALA A 288 10.11 -41.25 28.53
CA ALA A 288 9.93 -42.69 28.70
C ALA A 288 10.09 -43.41 27.36
N SER A 289 11.00 -44.39 27.40
CA SER A 289 11.54 -45.28 26.37
C SER A 289 10.55 -46.16 25.59
N GLN A 290 10.94 -46.49 24.33
CA GLN A 290 10.56 -47.64 23.47
C GLN A 290 9.06 -47.75 23.11
N ASP A 291 8.60 -47.85 21.86
CA ASP A 291 9.00 -48.82 20.84
C ASP A 291 8.31 -48.50 19.48
N GLN A 292 8.95 -48.92 18.39
CA GLN A 292 8.38 -49.38 17.09
C GLN A 292 7.75 -48.41 16.06
N ASN A 293 8.42 -48.37 14.89
CA ASN A 293 7.90 -48.34 13.52
C ASN A 293 6.78 -47.34 13.15
N GLY A 294 7.19 -46.21 12.58
CA GLY A 294 6.33 -45.36 11.75
C GLY A 294 7.19 -44.39 10.92
N SER A 295 7.08 -44.50 9.60
CA SER A 295 7.82 -43.75 8.57
C SER A 295 8.15 -42.29 8.94
N LYS A 296 9.45 -41.97 9.08
CA LYS A 296 9.95 -40.59 9.14
C LYS A 296 9.59 -39.86 7.84
N ARG A 297 8.53 -39.04 7.85
CA ARG A 297 8.36 -37.94 6.88
C ARG A 297 9.36 -36.85 7.25
N SER A 298 10.40 -36.71 6.45
CA SER A 298 11.37 -35.61 6.49
C SER A 298 10.65 -34.28 6.18
N PRO A 299 10.85 -33.20 6.96
CA PRO A 299 10.28 -31.90 6.65
C PRO A 299 11.25 -31.01 5.84
N SER A 300 10.75 -30.45 4.74
CA SER A 300 11.25 -29.31 3.92
C SER A 300 12.12 -29.67 2.68
N PRO A 301 12.05 -28.89 1.55
CA PRO A 301 11.72 -27.46 1.51
C PRO A 301 10.71 -26.97 0.44
N SER A 302 10.13 -25.81 0.72
CA SER A 302 9.40 -24.87 -0.14
C SER A 302 9.91 -24.81 -1.60
N SER A 303 9.23 -25.49 -2.51
CA SER A 303 9.43 -25.32 -3.95
C SER A 303 8.21 -24.62 -4.53
N VAL A 304 8.42 -23.48 -5.20
CA VAL A 304 7.38 -22.78 -5.97
C VAL A 304 6.80 -23.75 -7.01
N GLY A 305 5.48 -23.96 -6.97
CA GLY A 305 4.80 -24.98 -7.79
C GLY A 305 4.62 -26.35 -7.14
N SER A 306 5.18 -26.60 -5.95
CA SER A 306 4.83 -27.76 -5.12
C SER A 306 3.64 -27.45 -4.21
N LEU A 307 2.52 -28.14 -4.45
CA LEU A 307 1.31 -28.05 -3.61
C LEU A 307 1.46 -28.77 -2.26
N GLU A 308 2.52 -29.55 -2.07
CA GLU A 308 2.77 -30.34 -0.86
C GLU A 308 3.45 -29.52 0.26
N ALA A 309 3.93 -28.31 -0.06
CA ALA A 309 4.52 -27.40 0.91
C ALA A 309 3.48 -26.41 1.45
N VAL A 310 3.55 -26.06 2.74
CA VAL A 310 2.77 -24.94 3.32
C VAL A 310 3.33 -23.62 2.81
N ASP A 311 2.48 -22.61 2.63
CA ASP A 311 2.93 -21.25 2.32
C ASP A 311 3.75 -20.66 3.46
N ARG A 312 4.85 -19.98 3.13
CA ARG A 312 5.74 -19.35 4.11
C ARG A 312 6.08 -17.94 3.64
N VAL A 313 6.24 -17.04 4.61
CA VAL A 313 6.79 -15.71 4.36
C VAL A 313 8.32 -15.88 4.33
N GLU A 314 8.92 -15.66 3.16
CA GLU A 314 10.36 -15.91 2.92
C GLU A 314 11.23 -14.64 3.08
N GLU A 315 10.61 -13.48 3.22
CA GLU A 315 11.23 -12.16 3.36
C GLU A 315 10.66 -11.47 4.61
N ASP A 316 11.48 -10.79 5.40
CA ASP A 316 10.96 -9.93 6.47
C ASP A 316 10.30 -8.70 5.84
N LEU A 317 8.97 -8.73 5.86
CA LEU A 317 8.12 -7.71 5.24
C LEU A 317 8.23 -6.35 5.92
N ASN A 318 8.81 -6.25 7.12
CA ASN A 318 8.94 -4.98 7.85
C ASN A 318 10.26 -4.25 7.59
N LEU A 319 11.24 -4.88 6.92
CA LEU A 319 12.57 -4.30 6.73
C LEU A 319 12.60 -3.07 5.82
N THR A 320 11.83 -3.09 4.73
CA THR A 320 11.87 -2.01 3.72
C THR A 320 10.46 -1.61 3.28
N GLU A 321 10.31 -0.37 2.82
CA GLU A 321 9.06 0.09 2.23
C GLU A 321 8.65 -0.76 1.01
N SER A 322 9.61 -1.20 0.18
CA SER A 322 9.35 -2.11 -0.94
C SER A 322 8.86 -3.50 -0.50
N SER A 323 9.41 -4.04 0.59
CA SER A 323 8.99 -5.32 1.17
C SER A 323 7.57 -5.19 1.75
N ARG A 324 7.27 -4.09 2.45
CA ARG A 324 5.93 -3.77 2.96
C ARG A 324 4.92 -3.58 1.84
N ALA A 325 5.30 -2.83 0.80
CA ALA A 325 4.45 -2.52 -0.34
C ALA A 325 4.14 -3.77 -1.18
N THR A 326 5.09 -4.70 -1.29
CA THR A 326 4.89 -6.01 -1.94
C THR A 326 4.04 -6.93 -1.06
N GLY A 327 4.35 -6.99 0.23
CA GLY A 327 3.69 -7.86 1.19
C GLY A 327 3.84 -9.35 0.83
N TYR A 328 3.05 -10.18 1.50
CA TYR A 328 3.00 -11.61 1.20
C TYR A 328 2.40 -11.88 -0.19
N MET A 329 3.09 -12.68 -1.01
CA MET A 329 2.60 -13.20 -2.28
C MET A 329 2.47 -14.73 -2.21
N GLY A 330 1.28 -15.25 -2.52
CA GLY A 330 0.99 -16.68 -2.45
C GLY A 330 1.52 -17.50 -3.62
N LYS A 331 1.47 -18.83 -3.50
CA LYS A 331 2.00 -19.76 -4.53
C LYS A 331 1.27 -19.71 -5.87
N SER A 332 0.03 -19.23 -5.91
CA SER A 332 -0.72 -19.04 -7.17
C SER A 332 -0.38 -17.73 -7.87
N SER A 333 0.32 -16.79 -7.19
CA SER A 333 0.70 -15.48 -7.74
C SER A 333 1.75 -15.60 -8.84
N GLU A 334 1.64 -14.72 -9.84
CA GLU A 334 2.66 -14.58 -10.87
C GLU A 334 4.01 -14.13 -10.34
N ILE A 335 4.02 -13.29 -9.28
CA ILE A 335 5.27 -12.77 -8.71
C ILE A 335 6.12 -13.94 -8.20
N THR A 336 5.51 -14.84 -7.43
CA THR A 336 6.18 -16.04 -6.91
C THR A 336 6.74 -16.91 -8.03
N TRP A 337 6.00 -17.08 -9.14
CA TRP A 337 6.44 -17.88 -10.28
C TRP A 337 7.51 -17.19 -11.13
N MET A 338 7.52 -15.87 -11.22
CA MET A 338 8.57 -15.11 -11.89
C MET A 338 9.92 -15.26 -11.18
N GLY A 339 9.92 -15.44 -9.85
CA GLY A 339 11.13 -15.77 -9.10
C GLY A 339 11.70 -17.10 -9.55
N ARG A 340 10.83 -18.08 -9.79
CA ARG A 340 11.23 -19.38 -10.34
C ARG A 340 11.75 -19.29 -11.77
N VAL A 341 11.13 -18.46 -12.62
CA VAL A 341 11.64 -18.20 -13.98
C VAL A 341 13.10 -17.74 -13.93
N GLN A 342 13.43 -16.81 -13.05
CA GLN A 342 14.79 -16.30 -12.93
C GLN A 342 15.77 -17.40 -12.51
N GLU A 343 15.42 -18.20 -11.49
CA GLU A 343 16.23 -19.33 -11.03
C GLU A 343 16.49 -20.35 -12.15
N GLU A 344 15.45 -20.78 -12.87
CA GLU A 344 15.55 -21.83 -13.90
C GLU A 344 16.26 -21.33 -15.16
N THR A 345 16.00 -20.09 -15.57
CA THR A 345 16.68 -19.47 -16.71
C THR A 345 18.18 -19.37 -16.45
N GLU A 346 18.58 -19.00 -15.23
CA GLU A 346 20.00 -18.96 -14.84
C GLU A 346 20.64 -20.36 -14.85
N GLN A 347 19.97 -21.37 -14.32
CA GLN A 347 20.48 -22.76 -14.31
C GLN A 347 20.70 -23.28 -15.73
N ARG A 348 19.74 -23.07 -16.62
CA ARG A 348 19.85 -23.46 -18.02
C ARG A 348 20.99 -22.73 -18.73
N SER A 349 21.12 -21.42 -18.53
CA SER A 349 22.20 -20.63 -19.15
C SER A 349 23.60 -21.12 -18.76
N ARG A 350 23.76 -21.70 -17.57
CA ARG A 350 25.02 -22.26 -17.06
C ARG A 350 25.32 -23.69 -17.56
N GLY A 351 24.47 -24.26 -18.43
CA GLY A 351 24.63 -25.61 -18.97
C GLY A 351 24.54 -26.72 -17.91
N GLN A 352 23.95 -26.42 -16.75
CA GLN A 352 23.73 -27.42 -15.71
C GLN A 352 22.41 -28.13 -16.01
N SER A 353 22.47 -29.45 -16.24
CA SER A 353 21.26 -30.31 -16.22
C SER A 353 20.51 -30.05 -14.90
N PRO A 354 19.17 -30.10 -14.88
CA PRO A 354 18.41 -30.04 -13.63
C PRO A 354 18.85 -31.21 -12.73
N LYS A 355 19.83 -30.96 -11.86
CA LYS A 355 20.42 -31.95 -10.96
C LYS A 355 19.76 -31.78 -9.61
N ALA A 356 19.34 -32.93 -9.07
CA ALA A 356 18.88 -33.09 -7.70
C ALA A 356 19.79 -32.33 -6.72
N THR A 357 19.14 -31.49 -5.92
CA THR A 357 19.57 -30.94 -4.63
C THR A 357 20.97 -31.37 -4.17
N SER A 358 21.95 -30.48 -4.36
CA SER A 358 23.09 -30.43 -3.45
C SER A 358 22.58 -29.80 -2.15
N GLU A 359 22.50 -30.60 -1.09
CA GLU A 359 22.06 -30.23 0.27
C GLU A 359 22.94 -29.16 0.96
N ASN A 360 23.82 -28.45 0.24
CA ASN A 360 24.75 -27.48 0.82
C ASN A 360 24.88 -26.17 0.01
N ARG A 361 23.86 -25.79 -0.77
CA ARG A 361 23.76 -24.42 -1.28
C ARG A 361 22.53 -23.74 -0.71
N THR A 362 22.74 -22.90 0.28
CA THR A 362 21.90 -21.72 0.53
C THR A 362 22.01 -20.82 -0.71
N SER A 363 21.30 -21.18 -1.78
CA SER A 363 21.01 -20.23 -2.84
C SER A 363 20.03 -19.24 -2.22
N ASP A 364 20.45 -17.99 -2.04
CA ASP A 364 19.54 -16.91 -1.69
C ASP A 364 18.37 -16.95 -2.69
N LYS A 365 17.19 -17.33 -2.21
CA LYS A 365 15.98 -17.30 -3.03
C LYS A 365 15.73 -15.86 -3.45
N VAL A 366 15.27 -15.68 -4.69
CA VAL A 366 14.93 -14.35 -5.19
C VAL A 366 13.75 -13.81 -4.37
N ALA A 367 13.98 -12.73 -3.62
CA ALA A 367 12.94 -12.13 -2.79
C ALA A 367 11.79 -11.59 -3.65
N PRO A 368 10.51 -11.85 -3.31
CA PRO A 368 9.36 -11.38 -4.08
C PRO A 368 9.36 -9.87 -4.36
N SER A 369 9.87 -9.06 -3.43
CA SER A 369 9.98 -7.61 -3.60
C SER A 369 10.86 -7.19 -4.78
N THR A 370 11.87 -7.99 -5.15
CA THR A 370 12.81 -7.69 -6.25
C THR A 370 12.26 -7.98 -7.65
N ILE A 371 11.24 -8.83 -7.72
CA ILE A 371 10.58 -9.30 -8.94
C ILE A 371 9.14 -8.79 -9.05
N ASN A 372 8.72 -7.94 -8.12
CA ASN A 372 7.41 -7.34 -8.11
C ASN A 372 7.32 -6.25 -9.19
N TYR A 373 6.39 -6.41 -10.13
CA TYR A 373 6.11 -5.41 -11.17
C TYR A 373 4.89 -4.53 -10.83
N HIS A 374 4.21 -4.76 -9.71
CA HIS A 374 3.17 -3.85 -9.22
C HIS A 374 3.79 -2.52 -8.77
N ILE A 375 2.99 -1.47 -8.67
CA ILE A 375 3.44 -0.11 -8.30
C ILE A 375 2.93 0.35 -6.93
N ASP A 376 2.70 -0.62 -6.02
CA ASP A 376 2.26 -0.34 -4.65
C ASP A 376 3.31 0.40 -3.82
N ASP A 377 4.57 0.47 -4.27
CA ASP A 377 5.65 1.28 -3.67
C ASP A 377 5.59 2.76 -4.09
N ILE A 378 4.77 3.12 -5.07
CA ILE A 378 4.59 4.50 -5.53
C ILE A 378 3.37 5.12 -4.82
N GLY A 379 3.49 6.37 -4.37
CA GLY A 379 2.41 7.11 -3.72
C GLY A 379 1.21 7.39 -4.63
N VAL A 380 0.04 7.63 -4.02
CA VAL A 380 -1.25 7.84 -4.73
C VAL A 380 -1.80 9.25 -4.62
N ASP A 381 -1.02 10.15 -4.04
CA ASP A 381 -1.47 11.49 -3.75
C ASP A 381 -1.28 12.39 -4.98
N ALA A 382 -2.21 13.34 -5.15
CA ALA A 382 -2.11 14.30 -6.24
C ALA A 382 -0.81 15.12 -6.11
N PRO A 383 -0.16 15.47 -7.23
CA PRO A 383 1.12 16.18 -7.23
C PRO A 383 1.03 17.66 -6.81
N GLY A 384 -0.12 18.13 -6.33
CA GLY A 384 -0.37 19.53 -5.98
C GLY A 384 -1.65 19.72 -5.17
N PRO A 385 -2.00 20.97 -4.79
CA PRO A 385 -3.15 21.26 -3.96
C PRO A 385 -4.45 20.87 -4.66
N VAL A 386 -5.35 20.19 -3.93
CA VAL A 386 -6.61 19.69 -4.47
C VAL A 386 -7.79 20.45 -3.88
N GLN A 387 -8.58 21.09 -4.76
CA GLN A 387 -9.85 21.69 -4.38
C GLN A 387 -10.94 20.62 -4.32
N MET A 388 -11.52 20.41 -3.12
CA MET A 388 -12.48 19.35 -2.81
C MET A 388 -13.72 19.36 -3.71
N TYR A 389 -14.37 20.52 -3.87
CA TYR A 389 -15.65 20.67 -4.60
C TYR A 389 -15.49 21.13 -6.06
N TRP A 390 -14.26 21.15 -6.57
CA TRP A 390 -14.03 21.57 -7.94
C TRP A 390 -14.55 20.52 -8.93
N VAL A 391 -15.24 20.98 -9.97
CA VAL A 391 -15.71 20.15 -11.08
C VAL A 391 -15.17 20.70 -12.40
N PRO A 392 -14.80 19.83 -13.36
CA PRO A 392 -14.28 20.27 -14.65
C PRO A 392 -15.36 20.99 -15.48
N PRO A 393 -14.95 21.78 -16.49
CA PRO A 393 -15.87 22.38 -17.45
C PRO A 393 -16.80 21.32 -18.06
N ARG A 394 -18.06 21.68 -18.33
CA ARG A 394 -19.10 20.73 -18.79
C ARG A 394 -18.66 19.88 -19.98
N GLN A 395 -17.97 20.46 -20.96
CA GLN A 395 -17.45 19.72 -22.12
C GLN A 395 -16.49 18.58 -21.74
N VAL A 396 -15.58 18.84 -20.80
CA VAL A 396 -14.63 17.84 -20.29
C VAL A 396 -15.37 16.81 -19.42
N ALA A 397 -16.28 17.28 -18.58
CA ALA A 397 -17.11 16.42 -17.75
C ALA A 397 -17.95 15.45 -18.59
N ASP A 398 -18.62 15.95 -19.63
CA ASP A 398 -19.48 15.16 -20.53
C ASP A 398 -18.64 14.09 -21.24
N HIS A 399 -17.45 14.49 -21.73
CA HIS A 399 -16.54 13.56 -22.41
C HIS A 399 -16.06 12.43 -21.49
N LEU A 400 -15.64 12.74 -20.26
CA LEU A 400 -15.19 11.75 -19.28
C LEU A 400 -16.35 10.82 -18.86
N PHE A 401 -17.54 11.40 -18.62
CA PHE A 401 -18.72 10.64 -18.22
C PHE A 401 -19.17 9.65 -19.30
N GLU A 402 -19.29 10.10 -20.55
CA GLU A 402 -19.64 9.24 -21.69
C GLU A 402 -18.57 8.18 -21.96
N THR A 403 -17.30 8.52 -21.78
CA THR A 403 -16.20 7.56 -21.91
C THR A 403 -16.33 6.43 -20.89
N TYR A 404 -16.61 6.76 -19.61
CA TYR A 404 -16.85 5.75 -18.59
C TYR A 404 -18.05 4.84 -18.93
N LEU A 405 -19.17 5.44 -19.32
CA LEU A 405 -20.39 4.68 -19.66
C LEU A 405 -20.19 3.74 -20.85
N ARG A 406 -19.31 4.10 -21.80
CA ARG A 406 -19.01 3.28 -22.97
C ARG A 406 -17.94 2.21 -22.70
N ALA A 407 -16.86 2.57 -22.01
CA ALA A 407 -15.67 1.73 -21.88
C ALA A 407 -15.66 0.85 -20.62
N VAL A 408 -16.33 1.27 -19.55
CA VAL A 408 -16.21 0.65 -18.21
C VAL A 408 -17.51 0.02 -17.75
N HIS A 409 -18.60 0.79 -17.77
CA HIS A 409 -19.90 0.36 -17.24
C HIS A 409 -20.42 -0.97 -17.82
N PRO A 410 -20.25 -1.31 -19.12
CA PRO A 410 -20.68 -2.62 -19.65
C PRO A 410 -20.00 -3.83 -18.99
N GLN A 411 -18.82 -3.61 -18.39
CA GLN A 411 -17.96 -4.63 -17.80
C GLN A 411 -17.97 -4.57 -16.27
N PHE A 412 -18.26 -3.40 -15.72
CA PHE A 412 -18.30 -3.11 -14.29
C PHE A 412 -19.54 -2.26 -13.94
N PRO A 413 -20.77 -2.83 -14.00
CA PRO A 413 -22.03 -2.11 -13.80
C PRO A 413 -22.32 -1.82 -12.31
N ILE A 414 -21.46 -1.05 -11.66
CA ILE A 414 -21.57 -0.72 -10.23
C ILE A 414 -22.53 0.45 -9.94
N ILE A 415 -22.78 1.30 -10.93
CA ILE A 415 -23.75 2.41 -10.86
C ILE A 415 -25.03 2.08 -11.63
N ASN A 416 -26.16 2.66 -11.25
CA ASN A 416 -27.36 2.66 -12.09
C ASN A 416 -27.20 3.74 -13.17
N ARG A 417 -26.93 3.33 -14.41
CA ARG A 417 -26.69 4.22 -15.55
C ARG A 417 -27.87 5.17 -15.78
N THR A 418 -29.10 4.66 -15.76
CA THR A 418 -30.29 5.47 -16.09
C THR A 418 -30.53 6.57 -15.04
N LEU A 419 -30.47 6.20 -13.76
CA LEU A 419 -30.66 7.13 -12.64
C LEU A 419 -29.51 8.14 -12.56
N PHE A 420 -28.27 7.66 -12.63
CA PHE A 420 -27.10 8.52 -12.47
C PHE A 420 -26.94 9.50 -13.64
N SER A 421 -27.25 9.08 -14.89
CA SER A 421 -27.24 9.99 -16.06
C SER A 421 -28.27 11.11 -15.94
N THR A 422 -29.44 10.82 -15.36
CA THR A 422 -30.45 11.83 -15.07
C THR A 422 -29.94 12.83 -14.03
N GLN A 423 -29.43 12.33 -12.91
CA GLN A 423 -28.85 13.16 -11.84
C GLN A 423 -27.66 14.01 -12.34
N TYR A 424 -26.83 13.45 -13.22
CA TYR A 424 -25.70 14.13 -13.82
C TYR A 424 -26.14 15.34 -14.65
N ARG A 425 -27.14 15.16 -15.52
CA ARG A 425 -27.70 16.25 -16.34
C ARG A 425 -28.28 17.34 -15.44
N ASP A 426 -29.11 16.96 -14.47
CA ASP A 426 -29.77 17.90 -13.56
C ASP A 426 -28.73 18.71 -12.74
N PHE A 427 -27.64 18.07 -12.30
CA PHE A 427 -26.53 18.75 -11.61
C PHE A 427 -25.83 19.81 -12.48
N PHE A 428 -25.60 19.56 -13.78
CA PHE A 428 -24.96 20.53 -14.67
C PHE A 428 -25.93 21.60 -15.22
N ASP A 429 -27.23 21.33 -15.21
CA ASP A 429 -28.26 22.28 -15.66
C ASP A 429 -28.66 23.27 -14.55
N ASP A 430 -28.98 22.79 -13.34
CA ASP A 430 -29.49 23.63 -12.24
C ASP A 430 -28.47 23.90 -11.12
N ARG A 431 -27.27 23.29 -11.18
CA ARG A 431 -26.22 23.38 -10.14
C ARG A 431 -26.75 23.11 -8.72
N SER A 432 -27.81 22.32 -8.60
CA SER A 432 -28.33 21.88 -7.32
C SER A 432 -27.26 21.09 -6.57
N TYR A 433 -27.12 21.34 -5.26
CA TYR A 433 -26.15 20.63 -4.41
C TYR A 433 -26.38 19.13 -4.49
N ALA A 434 -25.43 18.41 -5.09
CA ALA A 434 -25.36 16.97 -5.00
C ALA A 434 -24.54 16.60 -3.76
N GLY A 435 -25.01 15.64 -2.96
CA GLY A 435 -24.32 15.25 -1.72
C GLY A 435 -22.88 14.78 -1.95
N ASP A 436 -22.04 14.86 -0.91
CA ASP A 436 -20.60 14.58 -1.00
C ASP A 436 -20.30 13.20 -1.61
N LYS A 437 -21.04 12.16 -1.19
CA LYS A 437 -20.89 10.80 -1.73
C LYS A 437 -21.25 10.69 -3.21
N TRP A 438 -22.26 11.43 -3.68
CA TRP A 438 -22.57 11.48 -5.12
C TRP A 438 -21.44 12.14 -5.91
N LEU A 439 -20.88 13.24 -5.39
CA LEU A 439 -19.71 13.88 -5.99
C LEU A 439 -18.47 12.98 -5.94
N ALA A 440 -18.30 12.17 -4.91
CA ALA A 440 -17.23 11.19 -4.82
C ALA A 440 -17.35 10.11 -5.91
N ILE A 441 -18.55 9.57 -6.14
CA ILE A 441 -18.83 8.65 -7.26
C ILE A 441 -18.51 9.31 -8.60
N LEU A 442 -18.94 10.57 -8.80
CA LEU A 442 -18.66 11.31 -10.03
C LEU A 442 -17.14 11.50 -10.25
N ASN A 443 -16.40 11.86 -9.20
CA ASN A 443 -14.95 11.98 -9.28
C ASN A 443 -14.30 10.62 -9.61
N MET A 444 -14.77 9.52 -9.04
CA MET A 444 -14.25 8.20 -9.40
C MET A 444 -14.55 7.80 -10.85
N ILE A 445 -15.73 8.16 -11.37
CA ILE A 445 -16.07 8.00 -12.79
C ILE A 445 -15.05 8.76 -13.67
N PHE A 446 -14.73 10.02 -13.31
CA PHE A 446 -13.73 10.81 -14.01
C PHE A 446 -12.31 10.24 -13.89
N ALA A 447 -11.91 9.75 -12.71
CA ALA A 447 -10.60 9.14 -12.49
C ALA A 447 -10.38 7.92 -13.40
N ILE A 448 -11.37 7.02 -13.46
CA ILE A 448 -11.28 5.80 -14.28
C ILE A 448 -11.35 6.15 -15.78
N ALA A 449 -12.19 7.12 -16.17
CA ALA A 449 -12.26 7.58 -17.56
C ALA A 449 -10.94 8.22 -18.02
N ALA A 450 -10.31 9.04 -17.18
CA ALA A 450 -9.02 9.66 -17.48
C ALA A 450 -7.93 8.60 -17.67
N GLU A 451 -7.89 7.56 -16.81
CA GLU A 451 -6.97 6.43 -16.94
C GLU A 451 -7.20 5.67 -18.26
N TYR A 452 -8.45 5.42 -18.63
CA TYR A 452 -8.79 4.78 -19.90
C TYR A 452 -8.33 5.61 -21.12
N LEU A 453 -8.57 6.92 -21.11
CA LEU A 453 -8.17 7.82 -22.20
C LEU A 453 -6.66 7.91 -22.35
N HIS A 454 -5.94 7.97 -21.23
CA HIS A 454 -4.48 8.00 -21.22
C HIS A 454 -3.88 6.79 -21.94
N ASN A 455 -4.45 5.61 -21.69
CA ASN A 455 -4.02 4.34 -22.30
C ASN A 455 -4.47 4.19 -23.77
N SER A 456 -5.62 4.75 -24.16
CA SER A 456 -6.26 4.45 -25.46
C SER A 456 -5.91 5.40 -26.61
N ASP A 457 -5.71 6.70 -26.35
CA ASP A 457 -5.53 7.71 -27.42
C ASP A 457 -4.31 8.59 -27.14
N GLY A 458 -3.39 8.69 -28.11
CA GLY A 458 -2.21 9.57 -28.05
C GLY A 458 -2.54 11.05 -28.27
N ALA A 459 -3.66 11.37 -28.93
CA ALA A 459 -4.02 12.73 -29.33
C ALA A 459 -4.92 13.46 -28.31
N GLN A 460 -5.65 12.72 -27.46
CA GLN A 460 -6.54 13.26 -26.42
C GLN A 460 -5.96 13.09 -24.99
N ARG A 461 -4.64 12.94 -24.87
CA ARG A 461 -3.97 12.76 -23.57
C ARG A 461 -4.06 14.03 -22.73
N GLY A 462 -4.79 13.95 -21.61
CA GLY A 462 -4.58 14.82 -20.46
C GLY A 462 -3.25 14.52 -19.76
N ASP A 463 -2.97 15.22 -18.65
CA ASP A 463 -1.79 14.90 -17.83
C ASP A 463 -1.93 13.47 -17.28
N ILE A 464 -0.84 12.69 -17.29
CA ILE A 464 -0.81 11.32 -16.75
C ILE A 464 -1.26 11.27 -15.28
N LYS A 465 -1.18 12.40 -14.55
CA LYS A 465 -1.58 12.49 -13.14
C LYS A 465 -3.00 13.05 -12.93
N ASP A 466 -3.77 13.34 -13.99
CA ASP A 466 -5.12 13.91 -13.87
C ASP A 466 -6.06 13.00 -13.06
N HIS A 467 -5.94 11.68 -13.21
CA HIS A 467 -6.74 10.71 -12.46
C HIS A 467 -6.48 10.79 -10.94
N LEU A 468 -5.28 11.17 -10.50
CA LEU A 468 -4.93 11.30 -9.07
C LEU A 468 -5.62 12.49 -8.41
N PHE A 469 -5.85 13.59 -9.15
CA PHE A 469 -6.64 14.71 -8.64
C PHE A 469 -8.09 14.28 -8.36
N TYR A 470 -8.70 13.53 -9.28
CA TYR A 470 -10.05 13.01 -9.09
C TYR A 470 -10.12 11.97 -7.95
N LEU A 471 -9.17 11.04 -7.87
CA LEU A 471 -9.07 10.09 -6.76
C LEU A 471 -8.94 10.81 -5.41
N THR A 472 -8.09 11.84 -5.34
CA THR A 472 -7.87 12.63 -4.12
C THR A 472 -9.16 13.35 -3.69
N ARG A 473 -9.90 13.96 -4.63
CA ARG A 473 -11.21 14.57 -4.34
C ARG A 473 -12.21 13.56 -3.80
N ALA A 474 -12.31 12.38 -4.42
CA ALA A 474 -13.20 11.33 -3.96
C ALA A 474 -12.87 10.89 -2.52
N ARG A 475 -11.58 10.70 -2.21
CA ARG A 475 -11.12 10.39 -0.84
C ARG A 475 -11.44 11.50 0.15
N MET A 476 -11.27 12.76 -0.21
CA MET A 476 -11.64 13.90 0.66
C MET A 476 -13.13 13.96 0.94
N LEU A 477 -13.98 13.60 -0.03
CA LEU A 477 -15.44 13.64 0.07
C LEU A 477 -16.05 12.45 0.83
N SER A 478 -15.38 11.30 0.88
CA SER A 478 -15.99 10.06 1.41
C SER A 478 -15.09 9.18 2.28
N MET A 479 -13.84 9.55 2.51
CA MET A 479 -12.86 8.76 3.29
C MET A 479 -12.09 9.65 4.28
N GLY A 480 -12.76 10.62 4.88
CA GLY A 480 -12.20 11.43 5.98
C GLY A 480 -11.96 10.62 7.25
N GLY A 481 -11.34 11.22 8.27
CA GLY A 481 -10.95 10.54 9.51
C GLY A 481 -12.09 9.81 10.22
N ASP A 482 -13.29 10.38 10.21
CA ASP A 482 -14.47 9.81 10.87
C ASP A 482 -15.19 8.73 10.04
N SER A 483 -14.91 8.65 8.73
CA SER A 483 -15.61 7.73 7.81
C SER A 483 -15.44 6.26 8.18
N LEU A 484 -14.35 5.89 8.87
CA LEU A 484 -14.11 4.53 9.35
C LEU A 484 -15.08 4.10 10.46
N PHE A 485 -15.69 5.06 11.15
CA PHE A 485 -16.61 4.80 12.27
C PHE A 485 -18.09 4.96 11.87
N GLU A 486 -18.36 5.48 10.67
CA GLU A 486 -19.72 5.64 10.15
C GLU A 486 -20.29 4.33 9.60
N HIS A 487 -21.62 4.20 9.62
CA HIS A 487 -22.29 3.07 8.98
C HIS A 487 -22.25 3.21 7.45
N PRO A 488 -21.86 2.17 6.71
CA PRO A 488 -21.84 2.22 5.25
C PRO A 488 -23.26 2.31 4.70
N ASP A 489 -23.44 3.13 3.67
CA ASP A 489 -24.64 3.13 2.83
C ASP A 489 -24.30 2.64 1.41
N LEU A 490 -25.32 2.53 0.56
CA LEU A 490 -25.13 2.00 -0.80
C LEU A 490 -24.10 2.81 -1.60
N GLN A 491 -24.10 4.15 -1.45
CA GLN A 491 -23.15 5.01 -2.15
C GLN A 491 -21.72 4.79 -1.65
N GLN A 492 -21.53 4.59 -0.35
CA GLN A 492 -20.23 4.25 0.22
C GLN A 492 -19.67 2.95 -0.38
N VAL A 493 -20.49 1.91 -0.51
CA VAL A 493 -20.09 0.64 -1.16
C VAL A 493 -19.69 0.87 -2.61
N GLN A 494 -20.42 1.72 -3.35
CA GLN A 494 -20.08 2.06 -4.73
C GLN A 494 -18.75 2.82 -4.82
N ILE A 495 -18.50 3.76 -3.92
CA ILE A 495 -17.25 4.53 -3.89
C ILE A 495 -16.07 3.61 -3.61
N GLU A 496 -16.15 2.79 -2.57
CA GLU A 496 -15.09 1.82 -2.21
C GLU A 496 -14.83 0.83 -3.35
N GLY A 497 -15.88 0.31 -3.99
CA GLY A 497 -15.75 -0.57 -5.15
C GLY A 497 -15.12 0.11 -6.37
N LEU A 498 -15.47 1.38 -6.64
CA LEU A 498 -14.87 2.16 -7.73
C LEU A 498 -13.40 2.50 -7.44
N ILE A 499 -13.04 2.80 -6.19
CA ILE A 499 -11.64 3.02 -5.79
C ILE A 499 -10.84 1.74 -5.95
N ALA A 500 -11.38 0.59 -5.52
CA ALA A 500 -10.72 -0.71 -5.72
C ALA A 500 -10.49 -1.00 -7.21
N PHE A 501 -11.50 -0.76 -8.06
CA PHE A 501 -11.37 -0.94 -9.51
C PHE A 501 -10.34 0.02 -10.14
N HIS A 502 -10.33 1.29 -9.71
CA HIS A 502 -9.34 2.28 -10.16
C HIS A 502 -7.90 1.87 -9.76
N MET A 503 -7.70 1.45 -8.52
CA MET A 503 -6.39 0.98 -8.04
C MET A 503 -5.94 -0.29 -8.79
N LEU A 504 -6.86 -1.21 -9.10
CA LEU A 504 -6.58 -2.36 -9.95
C LEU A 504 -6.13 -1.91 -11.35
N SER A 505 -6.88 -1.00 -11.99
CA SER A 505 -6.56 -0.50 -13.34
C SER A 505 -5.23 0.25 -13.43
N THR A 506 -4.78 0.86 -12.32
CA THR A 506 -3.50 1.55 -12.22
C THR A 506 -2.36 0.65 -11.73
N ASN A 507 -2.58 -0.66 -11.57
CA ASN A 507 -1.59 -1.65 -11.12
C ASN A 507 -1.12 -1.47 -9.66
N GLN A 508 -1.96 -0.89 -8.81
CA GLN A 508 -1.79 -0.82 -7.36
C GLN A 508 -2.51 -1.98 -6.67
N VAL A 509 -2.03 -3.19 -6.95
CA VAL A 509 -2.74 -4.44 -6.67
C VAL A 509 -2.93 -4.65 -5.17
N ASN A 510 -1.93 -4.37 -4.35
CA ASN A 510 -2.03 -4.57 -2.90
C ASN A 510 -2.93 -3.52 -2.23
N ARG A 511 -2.92 -2.27 -2.69
CA ARG A 511 -3.87 -1.25 -2.21
C ARG A 511 -5.30 -1.56 -2.67
N ALA A 512 -5.47 -1.99 -3.93
CA ALA A 512 -6.76 -2.41 -4.46
C ALA A 512 -7.36 -3.55 -3.63
N TRP A 513 -6.54 -4.55 -3.25
CA TRP A 513 -6.94 -5.67 -2.39
C TRP A 513 -7.46 -5.22 -1.02
N LYS A 514 -6.78 -4.25 -0.40
CA LYS A 514 -7.21 -3.68 0.88
C LYS A 514 -8.56 -2.96 0.74
N ILE A 515 -8.72 -2.13 -0.28
CA ILE A 515 -9.96 -1.37 -0.49
C ILE A 515 -11.12 -2.30 -0.92
N SER A 516 -10.87 -3.34 -1.72
CA SER A 516 -11.91 -4.31 -2.08
C SER A 516 -12.43 -5.05 -0.85
N ALA A 517 -11.56 -5.39 0.09
CA ALA A 517 -11.96 -5.98 1.37
C ALA A 517 -12.86 -5.03 2.19
N LEU A 518 -12.55 -3.73 2.21
CA LEU A 518 -13.41 -2.72 2.83
C LEU A 518 -14.78 -2.69 2.15
N ALA A 519 -14.83 -2.60 0.82
CA ALA A 519 -16.06 -2.58 0.04
C ALA A 519 -16.94 -3.82 0.30
N ILE A 520 -16.33 -5.00 0.43
CA ILE A 520 -17.04 -6.25 0.72
C ILE A 520 -17.60 -6.26 2.13
N ARG A 521 -16.85 -5.74 3.12
CA ARG A 521 -17.36 -5.59 4.49
C ARG A 521 -18.51 -4.59 4.56
N SER A 522 -18.42 -3.48 3.82
CA SER A 522 -19.51 -2.51 3.68
C SER A 522 -20.75 -3.12 3.03
N ALA A 523 -20.58 -3.87 1.93
CA ALA A 523 -21.67 -4.57 1.25
C ALA A 523 -22.32 -5.65 2.13
N THR A 524 -21.51 -6.37 2.91
CA THR A 524 -21.99 -7.40 3.86
C THR A 524 -22.78 -6.77 4.99
N SER A 525 -22.34 -5.63 5.53
CA SER A 525 -23.06 -4.87 6.56
C SER A 525 -24.46 -4.44 6.10
N LEU A 526 -24.62 -4.16 4.80
CA LEU A 526 -25.92 -3.83 4.19
C LEU A 526 -26.75 -5.07 3.77
N GLY A 527 -26.19 -6.28 3.86
CA GLY A 527 -26.83 -7.51 3.41
C GLY A 527 -26.93 -7.66 1.89
N ILE A 528 -26.10 -6.94 1.12
CA ILE A 528 -26.07 -7.00 -0.35
C ILE A 528 -25.58 -8.38 -0.85
N ASN A 529 -24.84 -9.11 -0.01
CA ASN A 529 -24.41 -10.49 -0.24
C ASN A 529 -25.53 -11.54 -0.06
N LEU A 530 -26.74 -11.14 0.33
CA LEU A 530 -27.85 -12.04 0.61
C LEU A 530 -29.03 -11.90 -0.38
N LYS A 531 -29.79 -12.98 -0.59
CA LYS A 531 -31.08 -12.91 -1.33
C LYS A 531 -32.05 -11.98 -0.59
N SER A 532 -32.55 -10.95 -1.29
CA SER A 532 -33.51 -10.01 -0.70
C SER A 532 -34.96 -10.47 -0.91
N SER A 533 -35.57 -10.96 0.17
CA SER A 533 -37.01 -11.28 0.22
C SER A 533 -37.90 -10.06 0.53
N CYS A 534 -37.33 -8.85 0.63
CA CYS A 534 -38.10 -7.66 0.99
C CYS A 534 -39.11 -7.28 -0.11
N HIS A 535 -40.40 -7.45 0.16
CA HIS A 535 -41.47 -7.14 -0.80
C HIS A 535 -41.68 -5.63 -1.03
N LYS A 536 -41.18 -4.78 -0.12
CA LYS A 536 -41.28 -3.31 -0.24
C LYS A 536 -40.25 -2.73 -1.22
N MET A 537 -39.18 -3.46 -1.51
CA MET A 537 -38.11 -3.03 -2.38
C MET A 537 -38.44 -3.42 -3.82
N LEU A 538 -38.34 -2.45 -4.74
CA LEU A 538 -38.56 -2.69 -6.17
C LEU A 538 -37.54 -3.70 -6.71
N GLY A 539 -37.99 -4.56 -7.62
CA GLY A 539 -37.14 -5.59 -8.24
C GLY A 539 -35.86 -5.02 -8.86
N VAL A 540 -35.98 -3.88 -9.57
CA VAL A 540 -34.83 -3.18 -10.18
C VAL A 540 -33.80 -2.75 -9.13
N SER A 541 -34.24 -2.26 -7.97
CA SER A 541 -33.33 -1.88 -6.88
C SER A 541 -32.57 -3.10 -6.33
N LYS A 542 -33.25 -4.26 -6.24
CA LYS A 542 -32.59 -5.51 -5.81
C LYS A 542 -31.54 -5.96 -6.83
N GLU A 543 -31.85 -5.82 -8.12
CA GLU A 543 -30.92 -6.16 -9.19
C GLU A 543 -29.69 -5.25 -9.21
N ILE A 544 -29.83 -3.96 -8.90
CA ILE A 544 -28.68 -3.05 -8.77
C ILE A 544 -27.77 -3.51 -7.61
N GLY A 545 -28.35 -3.87 -6.46
CA GLY A 545 -27.58 -4.45 -5.35
C GLY A 545 -26.87 -5.75 -5.76
N CYS A 546 -27.55 -6.63 -6.49
CA CYS A 546 -26.98 -7.85 -7.05
C CYS A 546 -25.78 -7.55 -7.97
N ARG A 547 -25.90 -6.58 -8.88
CA ARG A 547 -24.79 -6.18 -9.77
C ARG A 547 -23.60 -5.60 -9.01
N ILE A 548 -23.84 -4.78 -7.99
CA ILE A 548 -22.80 -4.25 -7.10
C ILE A 548 -22.06 -5.40 -6.41
N TRP A 549 -22.79 -6.39 -5.85
CA TRP A 549 -22.17 -7.57 -5.25
C TRP A 549 -21.22 -8.28 -6.23
N TRP A 550 -21.68 -8.53 -7.45
CA TRP A 550 -20.90 -9.24 -8.45
C TRP A 550 -19.73 -8.41 -9.03
N CYS A 551 -19.85 -7.08 -9.06
CA CYS A 551 -18.71 -6.19 -9.33
C CYS A 551 -17.63 -6.36 -8.25
N LEU A 552 -18.01 -6.30 -6.97
CA LEU A 552 -17.06 -6.48 -5.86
C LEU A 552 -16.46 -7.89 -5.85
N TYR A 553 -17.29 -8.91 -6.09
CA TYR A 553 -16.87 -10.30 -6.21
C TYR A 553 -15.77 -10.41 -7.28
N THR A 554 -16.06 -9.99 -8.51
CA THR A 554 -15.11 -10.15 -9.62
C THR A 554 -13.78 -9.40 -9.40
N VAL A 555 -13.80 -8.22 -8.77
CA VAL A 555 -12.58 -7.47 -8.43
C VAL A 555 -11.76 -8.18 -7.36
N GLU A 556 -12.36 -8.56 -6.22
CA GLU A 556 -11.62 -9.25 -5.15
C GLU A 556 -11.02 -10.56 -5.67
N HIS A 557 -11.77 -11.35 -6.44
CA HIS A 557 -11.30 -12.62 -6.98
C HIS A 557 -10.16 -12.46 -8.00
N THR A 558 -10.22 -11.41 -8.82
CA THR A 558 -9.11 -11.07 -9.73
C THR A 558 -7.84 -10.73 -8.94
N LEU A 559 -7.98 -9.92 -7.89
CA LEU A 559 -6.87 -9.54 -7.01
C LEU A 559 -6.32 -10.72 -6.19
N GLY A 560 -7.19 -11.66 -5.79
CA GLY A 560 -6.82 -12.90 -5.11
C GLY A 560 -5.98 -13.80 -6.02
N SER A 561 -6.36 -13.90 -7.30
CA SER A 561 -5.56 -14.60 -8.33
C SER A 561 -4.21 -13.92 -8.62
N MET A 562 -4.16 -12.59 -8.59
CA MET A 562 -2.92 -11.81 -8.78
C MET A 562 -1.92 -11.99 -7.64
N THR A 563 -2.42 -11.89 -6.40
CA THR A 563 -1.58 -11.90 -5.18
C THR A 563 -1.39 -13.30 -4.59
N GLY A 564 -2.22 -14.27 -4.97
CA GLY A 564 -2.28 -15.59 -4.35
C GLY A 564 -2.80 -15.59 -2.91
N ARG A 565 -3.45 -14.50 -2.48
CA ARG A 565 -4.05 -14.38 -1.14
C ARG A 565 -5.48 -14.94 -1.14
N ALA A 566 -5.90 -15.48 0.00
CA ALA A 566 -7.26 -15.97 0.19
C ALA A 566 -8.26 -14.80 0.20
N THR A 567 -9.38 -14.94 -0.53
CA THR A 567 -10.43 -13.93 -0.62
C THR A 567 -11.25 -13.87 0.68
N SER A 568 -11.90 -12.72 0.93
CA SER A 568 -12.82 -12.57 2.07
C SER A 568 -14.16 -13.24 1.82
N ILE A 569 -14.49 -13.53 0.55
CA ILE A 569 -15.74 -14.16 0.13
C ILE A 569 -15.55 -15.68 0.05
N SER A 570 -15.96 -16.39 1.11
CA SER A 570 -16.11 -17.85 1.03
C SER A 570 -17.46 -18.24 0.43
N THR A 571 -17.54 -19.44 -0.15
CA THR A 571 -18.74 -20.01 -0.78
C THR A 571 -19.99 -19.96 0.12
N ASN A 572 -19.80 -20.03 1.44
CA ASN A 572 -20.87 -20.03 2.45
C ASN A 572 -21.33 -18.64 2.92
N MET A 573 -20.65 -17.57 2.48
CA MET A 573 -20.89 -16.21 2.98
C MET A 573 -21.84 -15.38 2.12
N TYR A 574 -22.36 -15.93 1.02
CA TYR A 574 -23.30 -15.22 0.17
C TYR A 574 -24.40 -16.13 -0.35
N THR A 575 -25.56 -15.53 -0.59
CA THR A 575 -26.71 -16.19 -1.24
C THR A 575 -27.22 -15.40 -2.44
N THR A 576 -26.67 -14.22 -2.73
CA THR A 576 -27.01 -13.40 -3.91
C THR A 576 -26.98 -14.23 -5.20
N GLN A 577 -28.07 -14.16 -5.97
CA GLN A 577 -28.24 -14.86 -7.25
C GLN A 577 -27.35 -14.25 -8.33
N LEU A 578 -27.05 -15.01 -9.39
CA LEU A 578 -26.31 -14.51 -10.55
C LEU A 578 -27.08 -13.35 -11.25
N PRO A 579 -26.39 -12.34 -11.81
CA PRO A 579 -27.03 -11.14 -12.36
C PRO A 579 -27.92 -11.49 -13.57
N LEU A 580 -28.98 -10.71 -13.80
CA LEU A 580 -29.89 -11.00 -14.92
C LEU A 580 -29.24 -10.64 -16.28
N PRO A 581 -29.53 -11.42 -17.35
CA PRO A 581 -28.93 -11.24 -18.68
C PRO A 581 -29.56 -10.08 -19.50
N PHE A 582 -30.05 -9.03 -18.84
CA PHE A 582 -30.70 -7.89 -19.49
C PHE A 582 -29.94 -6.61 -19.22
N ASP A 583 -29.95 -5.66 -20.14
CA ASP A 583 -29.45 -4.31 -19.85
C ASP A 583 -30.43 -3.53 -18.98
N GLU A 584 -29.96 -2.47 -18.33
CA GLU A 584 -30.74 -1.74 -17.33
C GLU A 584 -32.06 -1.18 -17.89
N GLU A 585 -32.06 -0.74 -19.14
CA GLU A 585 -33.24 -0.23 -19.85
C GLU A 585 -34.32 -1.31 -20.06
N HIS A 586 -33.90 -2.56 -20.22
CA HIS A 586 -34.77 -3.72 -20.44
C HIS A 586 -35.23 -4.39 -19.12
N LEU A 587 -34.75 -3.94 -17.95
CA LEU A 587 -35.21 -4.48 -16.66
C LEU A 587 -36.70 -4.20 -16.37
N SER A 588 -37.30 -3.25 -17.09
CA SER A 588 -38.73 -2.92 -17.02
C SER A 588 -39.62 -3.83 -17.89
N GLU A 589 -39.04 -4.68 -18.73
CA GLU A 589 -39.80 -5.57 -19.61
C GLU A 589 -40.54 -6.68 -18.83
N PRO A 590 -41.64 -7.24 -19.38
CA PRO A 590 -42.45 -8.25 -18.67
C PRO A 590 -41.65 -9.50 -18.25
N THR A 591 -40.74 -9.97 -19.11
CA THR A 591 -39.90 -11.14 -18.82
C THR A 591 -38.93 -10.85 -17.68
N ALA A 592 -38.24 -9.71 -17.71
CA ALA A 592 -37.33 -9.29 -16.64
C ALA A 592 -38.09 -9.06 -15.33
N THR A 593 -39.21 -8.35 -15.37
CA THR A 593 -40.06 -8.08 -14.19
C THR A 593 -40.56 -9.37 -13.54
N THR A 594 -40.91 -10.38 -14.33
CA THR A 594 -41.32 -11.70 -13.81
C THR A 594 -40.20 -12.37 -13.04
N LEU A 595 -38.97 -12.35 -13.57
CA LEU A 595 -37.79 -12.93 -12.92
C LEU A 595 -37.34 -12.13 -11.69
N LEU A 596 -37.53 -10.81 -11.69
CA LEU A 596 -37.27 -9.95 -10.54
C LEU A 596 -38.28 -10.15 -9.40
N GLY A 597 -39.52 -10.52 -9.74
CA GLY A 597 -40.60 -10.74 -8.78
C GLY A 597 -40.64 -12.16 -8.19
N ASP A 598 -40.02 -13.14 -8.85
CA ASP A 598 -40.09 -14.56 -8.49
C ASP A 598 -38.68 -15.19 -8.47
N LEU A 599 -38.13 -15.31 -7.25
CA LEU A 599 -36.77 -15.80 -7.04
C LEU A 599 -36.59 -17.26 -7.49
N ASP A 600 -37.62 -18.10 -7.33
CA ASP A 600 -37.57 -19.50 -7.72
C ASP A 600 -37.54 -19.66 -9.25
N LYS A 601 -38.31 -18.81 -9.97
CA LYS A 601 -38.25 -18.77 -11.43
C LYS A 601 -36.89 -18.27 -11.93
N ARG A 602 -36.29 -17.29 -11.25
CA ARG A 602 -34.93 -16.82 -11.56
C ARG A 602 -33.91 -17.94 -11.37
N ASP A 603 -33.92 -18.62 -10.22
CA ASP A 603 -33.02 -19.75 -9.94
C ASP A 603 -33.12 -20.83 -11.02
N LYS A 604 -34.35 -21.23 -11.39
CA LYS A 604 -34.55 -22.27 -12.41
C LYS A 604 -34.12 -21.87 -13.82
N ARG A 605 -34.26 -20.59 -14.17
CA ARG A 605 -34.12 -20.11 -15.55
C ARG A 605 -32.76 -19.47 -15.86
N VAL A 606 -32.07 -18.96 -14.84
CA VAL A 606 -30.76 -18.32 -14.97
C VAL A 606 -29.71 -19.17 -14.25
N ASP A 607 -29.79 -19.27 -12.92
CA ASP A 607 -28.73 -19.89 -12.12
C ASP A 607 -28.53 -21.37 -12.51
N MET A 608 -29.60 -22.17 -12.58
CA MET A 608 -29.49 -23.60 -12.95
C MET A 608 -28.95 -23.86 -14.36
N ALA A 609 -28.97 -22.87 -15.27
CA ALA A 609 -28.42 -23.02 -16.62
C ALA A 609 -26.89 -22.88 -16.66
N MET A 610 -26.34 -22.22 -15.62
CA MET A 610 -24.92 -21.88 -15.45
C MET A 610 -24.11 -23.05 -14.88
N THR A 611 -22.79 -22.92 -14.87
CA THR A 611 -21.90 -24.01 -14.42
C THR A 611 -21.51 -23.91 -12.95
N SER A 612 -21.43 -22.71 -12.38
CA SER A 612 -21.03 -22.52 -10.98
C SER A 612 -21.94 -23.23 -9.96
N PRO A 613 -23.27 -23.36 -10.14
CA PRO A 613 -24.09 -24.10 -9.16
C PRO A 613 -23.81 -25.60 -9.13
N GLN A 614 -23.28 -26.17 -10.22
CA GLN A 614 -22.86 -27.59 -10.27
C GLN A 614 -21.66 -27.85 -9.34
N ILE A 615 -20.87 -26.81 -9.04
CA ILE A 615 -19.77 -26.91 -8.08
C ILE A 615 -20.32 -27.04 -6.65
N ARG A 616 -21.33 -26.23 -6.33
CA ARG A 616 -21.94 -26.13 -4.99
C ARG A 616 -22.83 -27.32 -4.64
N HIS A 617 -23.47 -27.90 -5.65
CA HIS A 617 -24.43 -28.99 -5.50
C HIS A 617 -24.15 -30.09 -6.55
N PRO A 618 -23.13 -30.94 -6.32
CA PRO A 618 -22.73 -31.97 -7.28
C PRO A 618 -23.81 -33.04 -7.53
N ASP A 619 -24.78 -33.19 -6.63
CA ASP A 619 -25.88 -34.16 -6.73
C ASP A 619 -27.07 -33.68 -7.60
N LEU A 620 -27.06 -32.42 -8.08
CA LEU A 620 -28.10 -31.92 -8.98
C LEU A 620 -27.93 -32.55 -10.38
N GLN A 621 -28.74 -33.57 -10.66
CA GLN A 621 -28.86 -34.14 -12.01
C GLN A 621 -29.34 -33.07 -13.01
N ARG A 622 -28.77 -33.07 -14.22
CA ARG A 622 -29.26 -32.22 -15.33
C ARG A 622 -30.71 -32.57 -15.63
N SER A 623 -31.63 -31.75 -15.16
CA SER A 623 -33.06 -31.84 -15.48
C SER A 623 -33.32 -31.38 -16.92
N GLU A 624 -34.44 -31.83 -17.52
CA GLU A 624 -34.95 -31.23 -18.77
C GLU A 624 -35.09 -29.71 -18.64
N ASP A 625 -35.44 -29.23 -17.45
CA ASP A 625 -35.55 -27.80 -17.14
C ASP A 625 -34.21 -27.05 -17.32
N THR A 626 -33.08 -27.68 -16.98
CA THR A 626 -31.73 -27.10 -17.15
C THR A 626 -31.38 -26.92 -18.62
N LEU A 627 -31.72 -27.91 -19.46
CA LEU A 627 -31.48 -27.84 -20.91
C LEU A 627 -32.37 -26.79 -21.57
N ALA A 628 -33.63 -26.68 -21.14
CA ALA A 628 -34.55 -25.65 -21.61
C ALA A 628 -34.09 -24.23 -21.21
N ALA A 629 -33.62 -24.06 -19.96
CA ALA A 629 -33.08 -22.80 -19.48
C ALA A 629 -31.81 -22.38 -20.25
N ARG A 630 -30.91 -23.33 -20.54
CA ARG A 630 -29.72 -23.09 -21.37
C ARG A 630 -30.09 -22.70 -22.80
N SER A 631 -31.03 -23.42 -23.42
CA SER A 631 -31.51 -23.10 -24.77
C SER A 631 -32.13 -21.70 -24.84
N TRP A 632 -32.84 -21.28 -23.79
CA TRP A 632 -33.37 -19.93 -23.68
C TRP A 632 -32.25 -18.87 -23.60
N LEU A 633 -31.23 -19.05 -22.77
CA LEU A 633 -30.09 -18.12 -22.70
C LEU A 633 -29.35 -18.02 -24.05
N GLN A 634 -29.18 -19.15 -24.74
CA GLN A 634 -28.55 -19.19 -26.06
C GLN A 634 -29.38 -18.47 -27.15
N SER A 635 -30.68 -18.30 -26.93
CA SER A 635 -31.57 -17.56 -27.85
C SER A 635 -31.58 -16.04 -27.64
N LEU A 636 -30.99 -15.54 -26.55
CA LEU A 636 -30.96 -14.11 -26.25
C LEU A 636 -29.97 -13.36 -27.14
N PRO A 637 -30.26 -12.10 -27.51
CA PRO A 637 -29.29 -11.25 -28.20
C PRO A 637 -28.10 -10.94 -27.29
N VAL A 638 -26.93 -10.69 -27.90
CA VAL A 638 -25.74 -10.28 -27.17
C VAL A 638 -25.95 -8.91 -26.55
N SER A 639 -25.80 -8.83 -25.22
CA SER A 639 -25.91 -7.61 -24.43
C SER A 639 -24.80 -7.57 -23.37
N PRO A 640 -24.41 -6.39 -22.87
CA PRO A 640 -23.58 -6.25 -21.67
C PRO A 640 -24.09 -7.05 -20.48
N GLY A 641 -25.41 -7.08 -20.25
CA GLY A 641 -26.02 -7.90 -19.19
C GLY A 641 -25.76 -9.40 -19.36
N LEU A 642 -25.91 -9.93 -20.58
CA LEU A 642 -25.63 -11.34 -20.88
C LEU A 642 -24.13 -11.67 -20.73
N TYR A 643 -23.26 -10.78 -21.23
CA TYR A 643 -21.80 -10.91 -21.03
C TYR A 643 -21.45 -10.96 -19.54
N PHE A 644 -21.97 -10.04 -18.74
CA PHE A 644 -21.65 -9.92 -17.32
C PHE A 644 -22.08 -11.17 -16.54
N LEU A 645 -23.24 -11.78 -16.89
CA LEU A 645 -23.67 -13.07 -16.33
C LEU A 645 -22.65 -14.18 -16.55
N TYR A 646 -22.20 -14.40 -17.79
CA TYR A 646 -21.21 -15.44 -18.10
C TYR A 646 -19.84 -15.14 -17.48
N TYR A 647 -19.43 -13.87 -17.43
CA TYR A 647 -18.20 -13.44 -16.77
C TYR A 647 -18.23 -13.75 -15.26
N CYS A 648 -19.35 -13.48 -14.59
CA CYS A 648 -19.54 -13.81 -13.16
C CYS A 648 -19.54 -15.31 -12.92
N ASP A 649 -20.21 -16.10 -13.78
CA ASP A 649 -20.22 -17.56 -13.64
C ASP A 649 -18.81 -18.14 -13.68
N LEU A 650 -18.00 -17.70 -14.66
CA LEU A 650 -16.62 -18.16 -14.79
C LEU A 650 -15.73 -17.66 -13.63
N ALA A 651 -15.97 -16.46 -13.11
CA ALA A 651 -15.25 -15.95 -11.94
C ALA A 651 -15.44 -16.86 -10.71
N VAL A 652 -16.64 -17.42 -10.52
CA VAL A 652 -16.89 -18.41 -9.45
C VAL A 652 -16.11 -19.69 -9.70
N VAL A 653 -16.11 -20.20 -10.94
CA VAL A 653 -15.32 -21.40 -11.29
C VAL A 653 -13.82 -21.16 -11.03
N ASN A 654 -13.31 -19.98 -11.39
CA ASN A 654 -11.92 -19.61 -11.16
C ASN A 654 -11.57 -19.57 -9.65
N GLN A 655 -12.47 -19.07 -8.81
CA GLN A 655 -12.26 -19.08 -7.36
C GLN A 655 -12.16 -20.49 -6.79
N GLU A 656 -13.04 -21.38 -7.24
CA GLU A 656 -13.09 -22.76 -6.76
C GLU A 656 -11.80 -23.52 -7.12
N ILE A 657 -11.08 -23.10 -8.17
CA ILE A 657 -9.72 -23.58 -8.45
C ILE A 657 -8.73 -23.11 -7.39
N LEU A 658 -8.75 -21.83 -7.02
CA LEU A 658 -7.87 -21.31 -5.96
C LEU A 658 -8.14 -22.02 -4.62
N ASP A 659 -9.41 -22.16 -4.24
CA ASP A 659 -9.80 -22.75 -2.95
C ASP A 659 -9.57 -24.27 -2.86
N HIS A 660 -9.62 -25.00 -3.98
CA HIS A 660 -9.49 -26.47 -3.95
C HIS A 660 -8.16 -27.02 -4.44
N VAL A 661 -7.41 -26.25 -5.25
CA VAL A 661 -6.11 -26.65 -5.81
C VAL A 661 -4.95 -25.93 -5.13
N TYR A 662 -5.14 -24.66 -4.75
CA TYR A 662 -4.09 -23.81 -4.17
C TYR A 662 -4.26 -23.54 -2.67
N SER A 663 -5.32 -24.04 -2.04
CA SER A 663 -5.55 -23.87 -0.61
C SER A 663 -4.40 -24.44 0.24
N PRO A 664 -4.11 -23.84 1.40
CA PRO A 664 -3.18 -24.41 2.39
C PRO A 664 -3.51 -25.85 2.80
N GLU A 665 -4.78 -26.26 2.72
CA GLU A 665 -5.21 -27.65 2.96
C GLU A 665 -4.63 -28.63 1.94
N SER A 666 -4.24 -28.16 0.75
CA SER A 666 -3.60 -28.99 -0.27
C SER A 666 -2.29 -29.61 0.21
N ALA A 667 -1.63 -28.99 1.21
CA ALA A 667 -0.42 -29.54 1.83
C ALA A 667 -0.70 -30.75 2.74
N THR A 668 -1.95 -30.95 3.19
CA THR A 668 -2.34 -32.07 4.06
C THR A 668 -3.04 -33.20 3.31
N VAL A 669 -3.48 -32.93 2.08
CA VAL A 669 -4.25 -33.82 1.22
C VAL A 669 -3.34 -34.55 0.22
N SER A 670 -3.72 -35.76 -0.22
CA SER A 670 -2.90 -36.52 -1.18
C SER A 670 -2.94 -35.88 -2.58
N TRP A 671 -1.89 -36.06 -3.37
CA TRP A 671 -1.88 -35.60 -4.77
C TRP A 671 -2.98 -36.26 -5.62
N GLU A 672 -3.39 -37.49 -5.30
CA GLU A 672 -4.48 -38.16 -6.00
C GLU A 672 -5.82 -37.45 -5.79
N ASP A 673 -6.07 -36.94 -4.59
CA ASP A 673 -7.24 -36.12 -4.30
C ASP A 673 -7.19 -34.77 -5.02
N ILE A 674 -6.02 -34.11 -5.05
CA ILE A 674 -5.82 -32.87 -5.80
C ILE A 674 -6.06 -33.10 -7.30
N LYS A 675 -5.53 -34.20 -7.86
CA LYS A 675 -5.76 -34.61 -9.24
C LYS A 675 -7.25 -34.84 -9.52
N SER A 676 -7.95 -35.51 -8.61
CA SER A 676 -9.41 -35.72 -8.71
C SER A 676 -10.17 -34.39 -8.73
N ARG A 677 -9.84 -33.47 -7.83
CA ARG A 677 -10.40 -32.11 -7.79
C ARG A 677 -10.12 -31.33 -9.07
N ALA A 678 -8.88 -31.33 -9.55
CA ALA A 678 -8.47 -30.65 -10.77
C ALA A 678 -9.17 -31.22 -12.02
N SER A 679 -9.33 -32.54 -12.10
CA SER A 679 -10.05 -33.21 -13.19
C SER A 679 -11.53 -32.84 -13.22
N ARG A 680 -12.17 -32.78 -12.05
CA ARG A 680 -13.56 -32.31 -11.91
C ARG A 680 -13.69 -30.86 -12.38
N LEU A 681 -12.82 -29.96 -11.89
CA LEU A 681 -12.84 -28.55 -12.26
C LEU A 681 -12.56 -28.35 -13.76
N LYS A 682 -11.66 -29.14 -14.36
CA LYS A 682 -11.42 -29.13 -15.81
C LYS A 682 -12.70 -29.40 -16.60
N THR A 683 -13.45 -30.44 -16.19
CA THR A 683 -14.72 -30.80 -16.83
C THR A 683 -15.74 -29.65 -16.75
N ILE A 684 -15.75 -28.90 -15.64
CA ILE A 684 -16.65 -27.76 -15.44
C ILE A 684 -16.23 -26.59 -16.33
N VAL A 685 -14.94 -26.28 -16.42
CA VAL A 685 -14.40 -25.24 -17.32
C VAL A 685 -14.69 -25.58 -18.79
N ASP A 686 -14.50 -26.84 -19.20
CA ASP A 686 -14.84 -27.30 -20.56
C ASP A 686 -16.36 -27.27 -20.83
N ALA A 687 -17.18 -27.55 -19.81
CA ALA A 687 -18.64 -27.43 -19.90
C ALA A 687 -19.11 -25.96 -19.97
N TRP A 688 -18.34 -25.02 -19.43
CA TRP A 688 -18.66 -23.59 -19.46
C TRP A 688 -18.52 -23.04 -20.88
N VAL A 689 -17.41 -23.29 -21.56
CA VAL A 689 -17.20 -22.76 -22.93
C VAL A 689 -18.23 -23.33 -23.92
N THR A 690 -18.60 -24.60 -23.77
CA THR A 690 -19.65 -25.23 -24.59
C THR A 690 -21.07 -24.73 -24.28
N SER A 691 -21.26 -23.99 -23.18
CA SER A 691 -22.55 -23.40 -22.80
C SER A 691 -22.77 -22.00 -23.35
N LEU A 692 -21.77 -21.42 -24.02
CA LEU A 692 -21.85 -20.06 -24.56
C LEU A 692 -22.92 -19.94 -25.67
N PRO A 693 -23.66 -18.82 -25.73
CA PRO A 693 -24.49 -18.47 -26.87
C PRO A 693 -23.65 -18.27 -28.14
N PRO A 694 -24.17 -18.52 -29.35
CA PRO A 694 -23.42 -18.33 -30.60
C PRO A 694 -22.80 -16.92 -30.72
N GLY A 695 -23.54 -15.89 -30.28
CA GLY A 695 -23.06 -14.51 -30.30
C GLY A 695 -21.95 -14.17 -29.27
N LEU A 696 -21.65 -15.08 -28.33
CA LEU A 696 -20.55 -14.97 -27.36
C LEU A 696 -19.51 -16.10 -27.50
N ASP A 697 -19.75 -17.06 -28.39
CA ASP A 697 -18.82 -18.14 -28.69
C ASP A 697 -17.58 -17.57 -29.39
N PHE A 698 -16.47 -17.53 -28.68
CA PHE A 698 -15.18 -17.07 -29.18
C PHE A 698 -14.36 -18.19 -29.84
N THR A 699 -14.88 -19.42 -29.89
CA THR A 699 -14.21 -20.57 -30.53
C THR A 699 -14.58 -20.72 -32.01
N SER A 700 -15.69 -20.11 -32.44
CA SER A 700 -16.09 -20.04 -33.84
C SER A 700 -15.23 -19.04 -34.62
N VAL A 701 -14.78 -19.46 -35.81
CA VAL A 701 -14.03 -18.62 -36.77
C VAL A 701 -14.96 -17.70 -37.56
N GLU A 702 -16.25 -18.01 -37.61
CA GLU A 702 -17.26 -17.30 -38.39
C GLU A 702 -17.97 -16.23 -37.55
N ASP A 703 -17.40 -15.03 -37.43
CA ASP A 703 -18.14 -13.90 -36.84
C ASP A 703 -17.83 -12.53 -37.45
N GLU A 704 -18.86 -11.95 -38.05
CA GLU A 704 -18.82 -10.67 -38.77
C GLU A 704 -19.22 -9.45 -37.90
N ASN A 705 -19.69 -9.65 -36.66
CA ASN A 705 -20.22 -8.55 -35.86
C ASN A 705 -19.16 -7.86 -34.97
N GLN A 706 -18.65 -6.72 -35.44
CA GLN A 706 -17.71 -5.87 -34.67
C GLN A 706 -18.23 -5.44 -33.30
N GLN A 707 -19.55 -5.41 -33.05
CA GLN A 707 -20.12 -4.95 -31.79
C GLN A 707 -20.01 -5.96 -30.64
N SER A 708 -19.91 -7.28 -30.92
CA SER A 708 -19.75 -8.33 -29.90
C SER A 708 -18.30 -8.77 -29.69
N CYS A 709 -17.37 -8.30 -30.53
CA CYS A 709 -15.97 -8.69 -30.52
C CYS A 709 -15.27 -8.45 -29.16
N TRP A 710 -15.58 -7.33 -28.48
CA TRP A 710 -15.01 -7.03 -27.16
C TRP A 710 -15.46 -8.07 -26.10
N ALA A 711 -16.74 -8.45 -26.11
CA ALA A 711 -17.30 -9.41 -25.15
C ALA A 711 -16.69 -10.80 -25.35
N LYS A 712 -16.57 -11.24 -26.62
CA LYS A 712 -15.91 -12.51 -26.98
C LYS A 712 -14.46 -12.54 -26.52
N THR A 713 -13.71 -11.48 -26.85
CA THR A 713 -12.29 -11.36 -26.50
C THR A 713 -12.10 -11.43 -24.98
N ASN A 714 -12.87 -10.65 -24.21
CA ASN A 714 -12.79 -10.67 -22.76
C ASN A 714 -13.12 -12.03 -22.13
N LEU A 715 -14.18 -12.70 -22.61
CA LEU A 715 -14.53 -14.04 -22.14
C LEU A 715 -13.43 -15.06 -22.48
N ALA A 716 -12.80 -14.94 -23.65
CA ALA A 716 -11.67 -15.77 -24.04
C ALA A 716 -10.45 -15.56 -23.13
N PHE A 717 -10.08 -14.31 -22.84
CA PHE A 717 -9.01 -13.99 -21.87
C PHE A 717 -9.30 -14.59 -20.49
N HIS A 718 -10.52 -14.42 -19.98
CA HIS A 718 -10.91 -15.00 -18.69
C HIS A 718 -10.84 -16.53 -18.74
N TYR A 719 -11.37 -17.16 -19.78
CA TYR A 719 -11.38 -18.62 -19.95
C TYR A 719 -9.97 -19.22 -20.00
N TYR A 720 -9.10 -18.69 -20.86
CA TYR A 720 -7.73 -19.17 -20.96
C TYR A 720 -6.94 -18.93 -19.67
N ASN A 721 -7.19 -17.82 -18.97
CA ASN A 721 -6.61 -17.57 -17.65
C ASN A 721 -7.02 -18.63 -16.63
N THR A 722 -8.30 -19.00 -16.59
CA THR A 722 -8.83 -20.05 -15.71
C THR A 722 -8.18 -21.41 -16.01
N ARG A 723 -7.98 -21.75 -17.30
CA ARG A 723 -7.28 -22.99 -17.68
C ARG A 723 -5.80 -22.98 -17.31
N ILE A 724 -5.11 -21.86 -17.53
CA ILE A 724 -3.72 -21.68 -17.10
C ILE A 724 -3.63 -21.89 -15.60
N MET A 725 -4.49 -21.23 -14.82
CA MET A 725 -4.53 -21.40 -13.37
C MET A 725 -4.75 -22.85 -12.95
N LEU A 726 -5.63 -23.57 -13.62
CA LEU A 726 -5.93 -24.96 -13.30
C LEU A 726 -4.75 -25.93 -13.57
N GLY A 727 -4.04 -25.76 -14.68
CA GLY A 727 -3.01 -26.71 -15.12
C GLY A 727 -1.58 -26.38 -14.67
N ARG A 728 -1.33 -25.17 -14.16
CA ARG A 728 -0.02 -24.72 -13.67
C ARG A 728 0.67 -25.66 -12.68
N PRO A 729 0.00 -26.28 -11.69
CA PRO A 729 0.69 -27.17 -10.75
C PRO A 729 1.35 -28.37 -11.43
N SER A 730 0.89 -28.75 -12.63
CA SER A 730 1.43 -29.86 -13.38
C SER A 730 2.70 -29.50 -14.18
N LEU A 731 2.99 -28.22 -14.41
CA LEU A 731 4.17 -27.75 -15.15
C LEU A 731 5.49 -28.03 -14.40
N CYS A 732 5.48 -27.96 -13.06
CA CYS A 732 6.69 -27.99 -12.22
C CYS A 732 6.99 -29.34 -11.55
N ARG A 733 6.18 -30.40 -11.77
CA ARG A 733 6.37 -31.71 -11.09
C ARG A 733 7.39 -32.62 -11.77
N HIS A 734 8.07 -32.18 -12.84
CA HIS A 734 9.12 -32.98 -13.50
C HIS A 734 10.50 -32.85 -12.81
N SER A 735 10.56 -33.01 -11.49
CA SER A 735 11.84 -33.16 -10.79
C SER A 735 12.37 -34.58 -10.98
N GLY A 736 13.63 -34.73 -11.42
CA GLY A 736 14.24 -35.98 -11.90
C GLY A 736 14.29 -37.18 -10.95
N ALA A 737 13.67 -37.09 -9.76
CA ALA A 737 13.51 -38.19 -8.80
C ALA A 737 12.34 -39.15 -9.14
N ASP A 738 11.40 -38.76 -10.01
CA ASP A 738 10.20 -39.56 -10.35
C ASP A 738 10.37 -40.47 -11.58
N ARG A 739 11.59 -40.95 -11.87
CA ARG A 739 11.80 -41.94 -12.95
C ARG A 739 11.17 -43.31 -12.67
N GLU A 740 10.69 -43.57 -11.44
CA GLU A 740 10.14 -44.86 -11.02
C GLU A 740 8.62 -44.87 -10.71
N LYS A 741 7.88 -43.77 -10.94
CA LYS A 741 6.41 -43.74 -10.70
C LYS A 741 5.59 -44.07 -11.95
N SER A 742 4.39 -44.60 -11.73
CA SER A 742 3.52 -45.27 -12.72
C SER A 742 3.20 -44.44 -13.98
N VAL A 743 3.04 -45.14 -15.10
CA VAL A 743 2.72 -44.57 -16.43
C VAL A 743 1.46 -43.68 -16.41
N ASP A 744 0.47 -44.00 -15.57
CA ASP A 744 -0.78 -43.22 -15.39
C ASP A 744 -0.60 -41.84 -14.71
N GLN A 745 0.48 -41.65 -13.93
CA GLN A 745 0.78 -40.35 -13.31
C GLN A 745 1.44 -39.38 -14.29
N ARG A 746 2.16 -39.91 -15.29
CA ARG A 746 2.76 -39.12 -16.38
C ARG A 746 1.71 -38.54 -17.32
N GLY A 747 0.70 -39.32 -17.72
CA GLY A 747 -0.32 -38.90 -18.67
C GLY A 747 -1.06 -37.64 -18.22
N PHE A 748 -1.76 -37.70 -17.08
CA PHE A 748 -2.58 -36.57 -16.61
C PHE A 748 -1.79 -35.28 -16.37
N SER A 749 -0.61 -35.37 -15.72
CA SER A 749 0.18 -34.17 -15.43
C SER A 749 0.72 -33.55 -16.72
N HIS A 750 1.13 -34.39 -17.67
CA HIS A 750 1.53 -33.93 -19.00
C HIS A 750 0.37 -33.27 -19.75
N ASP A 751 -0.82 -33.88 -19.75
CA ASP A 751 -2.01 -33.33 -20.42
C ASP A 751 -2.41 -31.96 -19.83
N MET A 752 -2.33 -31.80 -18.52
CA MET A 752 -2.63 -30.52 -17.84
C MET A 752 -1.58 -29.45 -18.12
N ALA A 753 -0.29 -29.82 -18.16
CA ALA A 753 0.78 -28.91 -18.56
C ALA A 753 0.64 -28.49 -20.03
N ALA A 754 0.34 -29.42 -20.92
CA ALA A 754 0.08 -29.15 -22.32
C ALA A 754 -1.13 -28.22 -22.50
N MET A 755 -2.24 -28.49 -21.82
CA MET A 755 -3.42 -27.61 -21.80
C MET A 755 -3.07 -26.18 -21.35
N THR A 756 -2.20 -26.05 -20.35
CA THR A 756 -1.74 -24.74 -19.84
C THR A 756 -0.99 -23.97 -20.91
N LEU A 757 -0.06 -24.63 -21.60
CA LEU A 757 0.75 -24.05 -22.67
C LEU A 757 -0.09 -23.69 -23.89
N GLU A 758 -1.00 -24.57 -24.32
CA GLU A 758 -1.95 -24.28 -25.40
C GLU A 758 -2.81 -23.07 -25.07
N SER A 759 -3.32 -22.99 -23.83
CA SER A 759 -4.13 -21.85 -23.39
C SER A 759 -3.33 -20.55 -23.36
N ALA A 760 -2.05 -20.61 -22.99
CA ALA A 760 -1.16 -19.44 -23.01
C ALA A 760 -0.89 -18.94 -24.43
N MET A 761 -0.65 -19.85 -25.38
CA MET A 761 -0.47 -19.53 -26.79
C MET A 761 -1.77 -18.97 -27.39
N GLN A 762 -2.91 -19.65 -27.20
CA GLN A 762 -4.21 -19.22 -27.69
C GLN A 762 -4.61 -17.83 -27.16
N MET A 763 -4.28 -17.52 -25.90
CA MET A 763 -4.51 -16.19 -25.34
C MET A 763 -3.65 -15.11 -26.05
N LEU A 764 -2.41 -15.42 -26.42
CA LEU A 764 -1.55 -14.52 -27.19
C LEU A 764 -1.96 -14.42 -28.67
N ASP A 765 -2.58 -15.47 -29.23
CA ASP A 765 -3.10 -15.48 -30.60
C ASP A 765 -4.32 -14.56 -30.77
N LEU A 766 -5.04 -14.25 -29.68
CA LEU A 766 -6.10 -13.22 -29.69
C LEU A 766 -5.55 -11.81 -29.99
N LEU A 767 -4.24 -11.61 -29.85
CA LEU A 767 -3.60 -10.33 -30.05
C LEU A 767 -3.01 -10.22 -31.45
N PRO A 768 -3.06 -9.04 -32.09
CA PRO A 768 -2.30 -8.81 -33.31
C PRO A 768 -0.80 -9.02 -33.07
N ASP A 769 -0.09 -9.45 -34.11
CA ASP A 769 1.36 -9.68 -34.05
C ASP A 769 2.14 -8.38 -33.83
N GLU A 770 1.63 -7.27 -34.36
CA GLU A 770 2.12 -5.92 -34.10
C GLU A 770 1.32 -5.28 -32.95
N PRO A 771 1.97 -4.93 -31.83
CA PRO A 771 1.31 -4.31 -30.68
C PRO A 771 0.60 -3.00 -31.00
N ASN A 772 -0.65 -2.85 -30.53
CA ASN A 772 -1.47 -1.66 -30.75
C ASN A 772 -2.31 -1.31 -29.51
N MET A 773 -2.04 -0.17 -28.86
CA MET A 773 -2.79 0.31 -27.69
C MET A 773 -4.27 0.55 -27.96
N GLY A 774 -4.60 1.11 -29.12
CA GLY A 774 -5.99 1.39 -29.49
C GLY A 774 -6.81 0.11 -29.63
N HIS A 775 -6.18 -0.98 -30.09
CA HIS A 775 -6.81 -2.30 -30.11
C HIS A 775 -7.01 -2.85 -28.70
N LEU A 776 -5.98 -2.79 -27.85
CA LEU A 776 -6.02 -3.23 -26.46
C LEU A 776 -7.17 -2.55 -25.68
N CYS A 777 -7.22 -1.23 -25.68
CA CYS A 777 -8.24 -0.51 -24.92
C CYS A 777 -9.66 -0.71 -25.47
N ARG A 778 -9.81 -1.07 -26.75
CA ARG A 778 -11.12 -1.23 -27.38
C ARG A 778 -11.70 -2.63 -27.23
N PHE A 779 -10.87 -3.66 -27.22
CA PHE A 779 -11.32 -5.06 -27.30
C PHE A 779 -10.84 -5.96 -26.17
N CYS A 780 -9.74 -5.60 -25.50
CA CYS A 780 -9.15 -6.40 -24.42
C CYS A 780 -9.59 -5.89 -23.03
N PRO A 781 -9.44 -6.71 -21.98
CA PRO A 781 -9.76 -6.32 -20.61
C PRO A 781 -8.68 -5.38 -20.06
N TRP A 782 -8.74 -4.12 -20.48
CA TRP A 782 -7.68 -3.13 -20.33
C TRP A 782 -7.26 -2.88 -18.86
N TRP A 783 -8.16 -3.05 -17.90
CA TRP A 783 -7.88 -2.81 -16.47
C TRP A 783 -7.01 -3.89 -15.82
N CYS A 784 -6.87 -5.07 -16.43
CA CYS A 784 -6.03 -6.15 -15.91
C CYS A 784 -5.18 -6.82 -17.00
N PHE A 785 -5.04 -6.19 -18.17
CA PHE A 785 -4.35 -6.78 -19.31
C PHE A 785 -2.89 -7.17 -19.02
N LEU A 786 -2.16 -6.32 -18.29
CA LEU A 786 -0.78 -6.59 -17.89
C LEU A 786 -0.65 -7.94 -17.17
N HIS A 787 -1.61 -8.28 -16.32
CA HIS A 787 -1.62 -9.53 -15.59
C HIS A 787 -1.78 -10.76 -16.49
N TYR A 788 -2.66 -10.68 -17.50
CA TYR A 788 -2.82 -11.77 -18.48
C TYR A 788 -1.55 -12.00 -19.31
N ILE A 789 -0.88 -10.91 -19.74
CA ILE A 789 0.39 -11.03 -20.47
C ILE A 789 1.48 -11.60 -19.56
N MET A 790 1.57 -11.16 -18.31
CA MET A 790 2.55 -11.71 -17.37
C MET A 790 2.31 -13.19 -17.07
N LYS A 791 1.04 -13.62 -16.95
CA LYS A 791 0.68 -15.05 -16.79
C LYS A 791 1.16 -15.90 -17.95
N THR A 792 0.85 -15.48 -19.17
CA THR A 792 1.22 -16.22 -20.39
C THR A 792 2.72 -16.25 -20.58
N ALA A 793 3.40 -15.11 -20.45
CA ALA A 793 4.85 -15.00 -20.52
C ALA A 793 5.54 -15.91 -19.50
N THR A 794 5.12 -15.86 -18.23
CA THR A 794 5.74 -16.65 -17.14
C THR A 794 5.67 -18.15 -17.42
N VAL A 795 4.50 -18.66 -17.85
CA VAL A 795 4.33 -20.09 -18.15
C VAL A 795 5.16 -20.53 -19.35
N ILE A 796 5.17 -19.74 -20.43
CA ILE A 796 5.95 -20.05 -21.64
C ILE A 796 7.44 -20.02 -21.34
N ILE A 797 7.93 -19.00 -20.62
CA ILE A 797 9.34 -18.86 -20.27
C ILE A 797 9.80 -20.02 -19.36
N LEU A 798 8.95 -20.50 -18.45
CA LEU A 798 9.27 -21.70 -17.65
C LEU A 798 9.42 -22.94 -18.51
N GLU A 799 8.51 -23.18 -19.46
CA GLU A 799 8.63 -24.33 -20.35
C GLU A 799 9.88 -24.24 -21.24
N LEU A 800 10.15 -23.03 -21.75
CA LEU A 800 11.40 -22.71 -22.45
C LEU A 800 12.62 -22.82 -21.55
N SER A 801 12.49 -22.83 -20.22
CA SER A 801 13.59 -23.11 -19.29
C SER A 801 13.75 -24.62 -19.05
N PHE A 802 12.65 -25.39 -19.10
CA PHE A 802 12.65 -26.84 -18.88
C PHE A 802 13.06 -27.70 -20.07
N HIS A 803 13.39 -27.11 -21.22
CA HIS A 803 13.75 -27.78 -22.48
C HIS A 803 12.54 -28.34 -23.21
N CYS A 804 11.40 -27.63 -23.14
CA CYS A 804 10.20 -27.95 -23.91
C CYS A 804 9.74 -29.40 -23.68
N VAL A 805 9.88 -29.91 -22.46
CA VAL A 805 9.62 -31.32 -22.09
C VAL A 805 8.16 -31.70 -22.34
N HIS A 806 7.24 -30.76 -22.20
CA HIS A 806 5.81 -30.99 -22.40
C HIS A 806 5.38 -30.78 -23.86
N MET A 807 6.11 -29.97 -24.64
CA MET A 807 5.80 -29.70 -26.06
C MET A 807 7.06 -29.61 -26.93
N PRO A 808 7.79 -30.71 -27.13
CA PRO A 808 9.06 -30.69 -27.87
C PRO A 808 8.87 -30.31 -29.34
N ASP A 809 7.75 -30.72 -29.95
CA ASP A 809 7.46 -30.47 -31.37
C ASP A 809 7.03 -29.01 -31.66
N ARG A 810 6.79 -28.21 -30.62
CA ARG A 810 6.29 -26.82 -30.73
C ARG A 810 7.30 -25.79 -30.21
N GLU A 811 8.58 -26.16 -30.10
CA GLU A 811 9.63 -25.28 -29.55
C GLU A 811 9.70 -23.91 -30.27
N SER A 812 9.61 -23.90 -31.61
CA SER A 812 9.60 -22.67 -32.41
C SER A 812 8.45 -21.74 -32.03
N ASP A 813 7.27 -22.31 -31.85
CA ASP A 813 6.03 -21.56 -31.61
C ASP A 813 6.02 -20.98 -30.19
N LEU A 814 6.59 -21.70 -29.22
CA LEU A 814 6.79 -21.21 -27.86
C LEU A 814 7.77 -20.03 -27.83
N ILE A 815 8.84 -20.08 -28.63
CA ILE A 815 9.79 -18.97 -28.77
C ILE A 815 9.11 -17.75 -29.40
N GLU A 816 8.35 -17.94 -30.48
CA GLU A 816 7.62 -16.86 -31.13
C GLU A 816 6.59 -16.22 -30.19
N SER A 817 5.88 -17.04 -29.41
CA SER A 817 4.93 -16.58 -28.40
C SER A 817 5.62 -15.80 -27.27
N ALA A 818 6.78 -16.28 -26.78
CA ALA A 818 7.59 -15.57 -25.80
C ALA A 818 8.03 -14.20 -26.32
N LYS A 819 8.55 -14.13 -27.56
CA LYS A 819 8.93 -12.87 -28.21
C LYS A 819 7.73 -11.94 -28.41
N LYS A 820 6.56 -12.46 -28.80
CA LYS A 820 5.32 -11.70 -28.91
C LYS A 820 4.94 -11.06 -27.58
N SER A 821 5.00 -11.82 -26.47
CA SER A 821 4.74 -11.26 -25.12
C SER A 821 5.68 -10.11 -24.77
N VAL A 822 6.99 -10.23 -25.07
CA VAL A 822 7.97 -9.18 -24.81
C VAL A 822 7.72 -7.93 -25.67
N ARG A 823 7.34 -8.10 -26.95
CA ARG A 823 6.97 -6.98 -27.82
C ARG A 823 5.76 -6.19 -27.28
N TRP A 824 4.74 -6.90 -26.79
CA TRP A 824 3.58 -6.28 -26.15
C TRP A 824 3.95 -5.56 -24.85
N LEU A 825 4.72 -6.19 -23.96
CA LEU A 825 5.20 -5.56 -22.72
C LEU A 825 6.05 -4.32 -23.00
N HIS A 826 6.94 -4.37 -24.00
CA HIS A 826 7.75 -3.22 -24.42
C HIS A 826 6.87 -2.05 -24.86
N MET A 827 5.87 -2.32 -25.70
CA MET A 827 4.96 -1.27 -26.16
C MET A 827 4.21 -0.64 -24.97
N MET A 828 3.63 -1.46 -24.08
CA MET A 828 2.91 -0.97 -22.89
C MET A 828 3.84 -0.18 -21.94
N SER A 829 5.12 -0.55 -21.86
CA SER A 829 6.11 0.12 -21.01
C SER A 829 6.35 1.59 -21.37
N MET A 830 5.95 2.04 -22.56
CA MET A 830 6.09 3.43 -22.97
C MET A 830 5.18 4.38 -22.17
N HIS A 831 4.12 3.84 -21.54
CA HIS A 831 3.09 4.64 -20.86
C HIS A 831 2.77 4.15 -19.44
N CYS A 832 3.23 2.95 -19.05
CA CYS A 832 2.92 2.37 -17.76
C CYS A 832 4.19 1.85 -17.06
N ILE A 833 4.45 2.34 -15.85
CA ILE A 833 5.62 1.95 -15.03
C ILE A 833 5.57 0.45 -14.67
N ALA A 834 4.39 -0.07 -14.31
CA ALA A 834 4.22 -1.49 -14.01
C ALA A 834 4.58 -2.37 -15.23
N SER A 835 4.16 -1.94 -16.41
CA SER A 835 4.49 -2.61 -17.68
C SER A 835 5.99 -2.53 -17.99
N HIS A 836 6.65 -1.44 -17.60
CA HIS A 836 8.08 -1.30 -17.73
C HIS A 836 8.86 -2.28 -16.85
N ARG A 837 8.49 -2.40 -15.57
CA ARG A 837 9.07 -3.40 -14.65
C ARG A 837 8.87 -4.82 -15.18
N ALA A 838 7.64 -5.14 -15.61
CA ALA A 838 7.28 -6.42 -16.21
C ALA A 838 8.11 -6.74 -17.48
N TRP A 839 8.24 -5.77 -18.38
CA TRP A 839 9.03 -5.92 -19.60
C TRP A 839 10.50 -6.24 -19.29
N GLN A 840 11.13 -5.52 -18.35
CA GLN A 840 12.52 -5.76 -17.95
C GLN A 840 12.73 -7.18 -17.41
N LEU A 841 11.76 -7.71 -16.65
CA LEU A 841 11.83 -9.07 -16.12
C LEU A 841 11.76 -10.12 -17.23
N CYS A 842 10.81 -9.99 -18.15
CA CYS A 842 10.60 -10.95 -19.24
C CYS A 842 11.66 -10.85 -20.35
N GLU A 843 12.04 -9.63 -20.76
CA GLU A 843 13.02 -9.40 -21.84
C GLU A 843 14.36 -10.05 -21.51
N ASN A 844 14.85 -9.85 -20.29
CA ASN A 844 16.11 -10.44 -19.82
C ASN A 844 16.07 -11.97 -19.85
N ALA A 845 14.95 -12.58 -19.43
CA ALA A 845 14.81 -14.03 -19.41
C ALA A 845 14.71 -14.60 -20.84
N VAL A 846 13.86 -14.02 -21.68
CA VAL A 846 13.64 -14.48 -23.06
C VAL A 846 14.91 -14.33 -23.89
N ARG A 847 15.59 -13.18 -23.85
CA ARG A 847 16.82 -12.97 -24.65
C ARG A 847 17.90 -13.98 -24.31
N ARG A 848 18.09 -14.27 -23.01
CA ARG A 848 19.05 -15.29 -22.55
C ARG A 848 18.71 -16.68 -23.09
N LEU A 849 17.44 -17.09 -22.99
CA LEU A 849 16.98 -18.39 -23.48
C LEU A 849 17.11 -18.52 -25.00
N VAL A 850 16.57 -17.56 -25.75
CA VAL A 850 16.61 -17.54 -27.23
C VAL A 850 18.06 -17.61 -27.74
N SER A 851 18.95 -16.81 -27.16
CA SER A 851 20.39 -16.82 -27.51
C SER A 851 21.04 -18.17 -27.18
N SER A 852 20.76 -18.74 -25.99
CA SER A 852 21.32 -20.03 -25.56
C SER A 852 20.86 -21.21 -26.42
N MET A 853 19.67 -21.09 -27.02
CA MET A 853 19.07 -22.10 -27.89
C MET A 853 19.48 -21.94 -29.37
N GLY A 854 20.22 -20.87 -29.72
CA GLY A 854 20.69 -20.62 -31.08
C GLY A 854 19.64 -20.03 -32.02
N TYR A 855 18.57 -19.44 -31.49
CA TYR A 855 17.57 -18.72 -32.27
C TYR A 855 17.96 -17.24 -32.41
N ASP A 856 17.47 -16.59 -33.47
CA ASP A 856 17.68 -15.15 -33.68
C ASP A 856 16.99 -14.34 -32.58
N ASP A 857 17.67 -13.35 -32.02
CA ASP A 857 17.17 -12.44 -30.98
C ASP A 857 17.04 -10.98 -31.45
N SER A 858 17.25 -10.75 -32.75
CA SER A 858 17.26 -9.40 -33.35
C SER A 858 15.91 -8.69 -33.32
N ASP A 859 14.81 -9.46 -33.28
CA ASP A 859 13.43 -8.99 -33.22
C ASP A 859 12.94 -8.68 -31.79
N ILE A 860 13.75 -8.99 -30.77
CA ILE A 860 13.46 -8.63 -29.37
C ILE A 860 13.86 -7.16 -29.16
N PRO A 861 12.94 -6.28 -28.75
CA PRO A 861 13.23 -4.88 -28.48
C PRO A 861 14.45 -4.71 -27.56
N PRO A 862 15.43 -3.85 -27.91
CA PRO A 862 16.64 -3.69 -27.12
C PRO A 862 16.31 -3.07 -25.75
N PRO A 863 17.07 -3.41 -24.69
CA PRO A 863 16.91 -2.77 -23.39
C PRO A 863 17.16 -1.25 -23.50
N PRO A 864 16.57 -0.41 -22.64
CA PRO A 864 16.76 1.04 -22.72
C PRO A 864 18.23 1.38 -22.48
N ASN A 865 18.74 2.38 -23.20
CA ASN A 865 19.93 3.09 -22.71
C ASN A 865 19.60 3.68 -21.33
N LYS A 866 20.52 3.54 -20.36
CA LYS A 866 20.44 4.05 -18.97
C LYS A 866 19.97 5.51 -18.81
N GLN A 867 19.89 6.30 -19.88
CA GLN A 867 19.33 7.65 -19.90
C GLN A 867 17.80 7.73 -19.71
N ARG A 868 17.05 6.62 -19.90
CA ARG A 868 15.57 6.65 -19.75
C ARG A 868 15.09 6.47 -18.31
N ASP A 869 15.84 5.77 -17.47
CA ASP A 869 15.54 5.69 -16.02
C ASP A 869 15.55 7.09 -15.40
N ASP A 870 16.45 7.95 -15.86
CA ASP A 870 16.50 9.37 -15.49
C ASP A 870 15.33 10.19 -16.04
N GLN A 871 14.75 9.88 -17.21
CA GLN A 871 13.59 10.64 -17.74
C GLN A 871 12.27 10.32 -17.04
N PHE A 872 12.05 9.06 -16.63
CA PHE A 872 10.88 8.70 -15.83
C PHE A 872 11.05 9.14 -14.37
N ALA A 873 12.27 9.13 -13.82
CA ALA A 873 12.57 9.72 -12.52
C ALA A 873 12.51 11.26 -12.52
N ASP A 874 12.97 11.92 -13.60
CA ASP A 874 12.91 13.37 -13.76
C ASP A 874 11.48 13.88 -13.97
N ASN A 875 10.59 13.12 -14.63
CA ASN A 875 9.14 13.46 -14.70
C ASN A 875 8.39 13.22 -13.37
N VAL A 876 9.01 12.52 -12.42
CA VAL A 876 8.55 12.43 -11.03
C VAL A 876 9.14 13.57 -10.19
N GLY A 877 10.32 14.10 -10.55
CA GLY A 877 11.02 15.17 -9.82
C GLY A 877 10.87 16.60 -10.37
N THR A 878 10.35 16.81 -11.58
CA THR A 878 10.21 18.16 -12.17
C THR A 878 8.76 18.56 -12.36
N ALA A 879 8.18 19.13 -11.30
CA ALA A 879 7.07 20.06 -11.46
C ALA A 879 7.61 21.33 -12.14
N GLN A 880 7.69 21.35 -13.47
CA GLN A 880 7.70 22.62 -14.18
C GLN A 880 6.32 23.26 -14.03
N VAL A 881 6.26 24.29 -13.19
CA VAL A 881 5.18 25.27 -13.16
C VAL A 881 5.06 25.89 -14.55
N LEU A 882 4.19 25.33 -15.40
CA LEU A 882 3.72 26.04 -16.57
C LEU A 882 2.73 27.10 -16.09
N SER A 883 3.19 28.36 -16.10
CA SER A 883 2.35 29.52 -15.88
C SER A 883 1.17 29.49 -16.85
N TYR A 884 -0.04 29.48 -16.29
CA TYR A 884 -1.29 29.75 -16.99
C TYR A 884 -1.27 31.20 -17.51
N ASN A 885 -0.64 31.43 -18.66
CA ASN A 885 -0.78 32.67 -19.39
C ASN A 885 -2.09 32.62 -20.19
N GLY A 886 -3.15 33.11 -19.55
CA GLY A 886 -4.36 33.51 -20.26
C GLY A 886 -4.06 34.72 -21.14
N GLN A 887 -3.74 34.49 -22.41
CA GLN A 887 -3.89 35.50 -23.46
C GLN A 887 -4.41 34.84 -24.74
N GLY A 888 -5.70 35.05 -24.98
CA GLY A 888 -6.37 34.61 -26.18
C GLY A 888 -7.77 35.18 -26.28
N GLN A 889 -7.95 36.50 -26.11
CA GLN A 889 -9.12 37.17 -26.69
C GLN A 889 -8.77 38.49 -27.38
N SER A 890 -9.24 38.53 -28.60
CA SER A 890 -9.26 39.59 -29.59
C SER A 890 -9.89 40.89 -29.08
N SER A 891 -9.15 41.98 -29.25
CA SER A 891 -9.60 43.30 -29.70
C SER A 891 -11.08 43.66 -29.55
N ILE A 892 -11.41 44.52 -28.58
CA ILE A 892 -12.33 45.66 -28.70
C ILE A 892 -11.91 46.71 -27.66
N ARG A 893 -11.89 47.98 -28.09
CA ARG A 893 -11.41 49.17 -27.36
C ARG A 893 -12.29 49.52 -26.15
N PRO A 894 -11.74 50.16 -25.09
CA PRO A 894 -12.54 50.72 -24.01
C PRO A 894 -12.96 52.17 -24.32
N HIS A 895 -14.23 52.49 -24.05
CA HIS A 895 -14.69 53.86 -23.86
C HIS A 895 -14.80 54.14 -22.35
N GLU A 896 -14.31 55.32 -21.99
CA GLU A 896 -14.38 55.97 -20.69
C GLU A 896 -15.81 56.01 -20.12
N SER A 897 -15.96 55.88 -18.80
CA SER A 897 -16.52 56.97 -17.97
C SER A 897 -16.82 56.56 -16.51
N HIS A 898 -16.39 57.47 -15.63
CA HIS A 898 -17.00 57.93 -14.37
C HIS A 898 -17.09 57.03 -13.12
N ALA A 899 -16.32 57.51 -12.13
CA ALA A 899 -16.44 57.31 -10.69
C ALA A 899 -17.82 57.67 -10.12
N MET A 900 -18.18 57.07 -8.98
CA MET A 900 -18.60 57.80 -7.77
C MET A 900 -18.53 56.92 -6.51
N ASP A 901 -18.07 57.55 -5.43
CA ASP A 901 -18.04 57.11 -4.03
C ASP A 901 -19.43 56.81 -3.44
N HIS A 902 -19.49 55.96 -2.39
CA HIS A 902 -19.94 56.36 -1.04
C HIS A 902 -20.00 55.19 -0.03
N SER A 903 -19.11 55.26 0.95
CA SER A 903 -19.27 55.10 2.41
C SER A 903 -20.49 54.39 3.05
N ASN A 904 -20.16 53.50 4.01
CA ASN A 904 -20.69 53.28 5.37
C ASN A 904 -22.20 53.05 5.61
N ASN A 905 -22.51 51.98 6.36
CA ASN A 905 -23.24 52.09 7.63
C ASN A 905 -23.09 50.84 8.52
N ASN A 906 -22.60 51.08 9.74
CA ASN A 906 -22.77 50.21 10.92
C ASN A 906 -24.18 50.41 11.50
N PHE A 907 -24.75 49.37 12.09
CA PHE A 907 -25.68 49.51 13.22
C PHE A 907 -25.53 48.31 14.17
N ASP A 908 -25.11 48.63 15.39
CA ASP A 908 -25.22 47.80 16.60
C ASP A 908 -26.67 47.73 17.08
N LEU A 909 -27.02 46.63 17.76
CA LEU A 909 -27.89 46.69 18.94
C LEU A 909 -27.73 45.44 19.82
N THR A 910 -27.13 45.70 20.99
CA THR A 910 -27.05 44.89 22.20
C THR A 910 -28.36 44.87 22.99
N GLY A 911 -28.57 43.83 23.82
CA GLY A 911 -29.50 43.85 24.96
C GLY A 911 -29.77 42.44 25.50
N SER A 912 -28.99 41.89 26.45
CA SER A 912 -29.01 42.12 27.92
C SER A 912 -30.14 41.33 28.62
N LEU A 913 -29.88 40.42 29.57
CA LEU A 913 -29.78 40.59 31.04
C LEU A 913 -29.95 39.16 31.65
N ALA A 914 -29.54 38.72 32.84
CA ALA A 914 -28.83 39.23 34.02
C ALA A 914 -28.79 38.04 35.06
N PHE A 915 -27.66 37.73 35.72
CA PHE A 915 -27.24 38.07 37.10
C PHE A 915 -27.56 37.10 38.27
N GLY A 916 -26.55 36.92 39.14
CA GLY A 916 -26.61 36.55 40.58
C GLY A 916 -25.40 35.71 41.01
N PHE A 917 -24.23 36.23 41.44
CA PHE A 917 -23.84 36.81 42.77
C PHE A 917 -24.34 35.97 43.97
N LEU A 918 -23.60 35.58 45.02
CA LEU A 918 -22.26 35.84 45.60
C LEU A 918 -22.01 34.84 46.76
N ALA A 919 -20.74 34.62 47.14
CA ALA A 919 -20.19 34.53 48.52
C ALA A 919 -19.26 33.31 48.82
N ALA A 920 -18.02 33.63 49.17
CA ALA A 920 -17.13 32.88 50.07
C ALA A 920 -17.23 33.53 51.49
N PRO A 921 -16.73 32.98 52.63
CA PRO A 921 -15.42 32.33 52.79
C PRO A 921 -15.28 31.22 53.89
N SER A 922 -14.02 30.79 54.09
CA SER A 922 -13.34 30.28 55.31
C SER A 922 -13.15 28.76 55.55
N SER A 923 -11.90 28.33 55.29
CA SER A 923 -10.95 27.58 56.17
C SER A 923 -11.38 26.27 56.88
N GLN A 924 -10.74 25.14 56.54
CA GLN A 924 -9.61 24.54 57.28
C GLN A 924 -9.23 23.16 56.71
N ASP A 925 -7.92 23.00 56.48
CA ASP A 925 -7.07 21.82 56.60
C ASP A 925 -7.67 20.41 56.45
N HIS A 926 -7.21 19.67 55.43
CA HIS A 926 -6.64 18.34 55.65
C HIS A 926 -5.62 18.00 54.56
N ALA A 927 -4.39 17.77 55.01
CA ALA A 927 -3.26 17.28 54.24
C ALA A 927 -3.45 15.83 53.80
N ALA A 928 -3.11 15.52 52.55
CA ALA A 928 -2.74 14.18 52.10
C ALA A 928 -1.88 14.27 50.82
N GLY A 929 -0.57 14.08 51.02
CA GLY A 929 0.31 13.26 50.17
C GLY A 929 0.50 13.64 48.70
N ASP A 930 1.62 14.31 48.45
CA ASP A 930 2.36 14.24 47.18
C ASP A 930 2.57 12.79 46.72
N ALA A 931 2.23 12.50 45.45
CA ALA A 931 2.78 11.39 44.68
C ALA A 931 3.37 12.00 43.40
N HIS A 932 4.64 12.35 43.50
CA HIS A 932 5.47 12.99 42.48
C HIS A 932 5.66 12.05 41.26
N PHE A 933 5.35 12.52 40.05
CA PHE A 933 5.83 11.92 38.80
C PHE A 933 7.23 12.51 38.51
N PRO A 934 8.30 11.70 38.42
CA PRO A 934 9.66 12.21 38.29
C PRO A 934 10.03 12.29 36.80
N TYR A 935 9.69 13.39 36.11
CA TYR A 935 10.30 13.68 34.82
C TYR A 935 11.20 14.90 34.97
N ASP A 936 12.41 14.67 35.50
CA ASP A 936 13.54 15.52 35.16
C ASP A 936 14.02 15.06 33.76
N PRO A 937 14.12 15.95 32.75
CA PRO A 937 14.72 15.63 31.45
C PRO A 937 16.19 15.17 31.52
N ILE A 938 16.80 15.24 32.71
CA ILE A 938 18.11 14.66 33.06
C ILE A 938 17.92 13.39 33.93
N SER A 939 16.83 12.64 33.76
CA SER A 939 16.68 11.35 34.43
C SER A 939 17.68 10.34 33.86
N GLU A 940 18.20 9.47 34.72
CA GLU A 940 19.06 8.34 34.30
C GLU A 940 18.42 7.51 33.17
N GLU A 941 17.09 7.47 33.06
CA GLU A 941 16.36 6.78 31.98
C GLU A 941 16.59 7.39 30.59
N PHE A 942 16.62 8.72 30.47
CA PHE A 942 16.92 9.37 29.18
C PHE A 942 18.37 9.08 28.75
N LEU A 943 19.31 9.01 29.69
CA LEU A 943 20.70 8.66 29.37
C LEU A 943 20.89 7.16 29.11
N ARG A 944 20.13 6.28 29.78
CA ARG A 944 20.08 4.84 29.50
C ARG A 944 19.57 4.54 28.08
N TYR A 945 18.66 5.36 27.55
CA TYR A 945 18.24 5.26 26.14
C TYR A 945 19.42 5.43 25.16
N PHE A 946 20.37 6.31 25.47
CA PHE A 946 21.56 6.48 24.65
C PHE A 946 22.67 5.47 24.96
N PHE A 947 22.79 4.95 26.20
CA PHE A 947 23.96 4.15 26.61
C PHE A 947 23.62 3.03 27.62
N PRO A 948 23.19 1.84 27.17
CA PRO A 948 22.60 0.82 28.05
C PRO A 948 23.56 0.01 28.96
N SER A 949 24.89 0.21 28.92
CA SER A 949 25.86 -0.81 29.39
C SER A 949 26.92 -0.35 30.42
N LEU A 950 26.65 0.61 31.31
CA LEU A 950 27.72 1.33 32.04
C LEU A 950 27.80 1.17 33.57
N ASP A 951 26.88 0.47 34.23
CA ASP A 951 26.91 0.35 35.69
C ASP A 951 27.61 -0.92 36.16
N GLY A 952 28.91 -0.77 36.45
CA GLY A 952 29.67 -1.65 37.32
C GLY A 952 30.49 -0.81 38.31
N GLY A 953 30.09 -0.82 39.57
CA GLY A 953 31.00 -0.70 40.72
C GLY A 953 31.12 0.64 41.46
N GLU A 954 30.63 0.61 42.70
CA GLU A 954 31.17 1.24 43.93
C GLU A 954 30.87 2.72 44.26
N ASN A 955 29.92 2.89 45.20
CA ASN A 955 29.81 4.03 46.12
C ASN A 955 31.06 4.15 47.01
N PRO A 956 31.44 5.38 47.41
CA PRO A 956 31.56 5.61 48.84
C PRO A 956 31.02 6.96 49.33
N SER A 957 30.18 6.84 50.37
CA SER A 957 30.12 7.65 51.59
C SER A 957 29.81 9.15 51.54
N GLY A 958 28.77 9.53 52.29
CA GLY A 958 28.94 10.53 53.34
C GLY A 958 27.90 11.64 53.46
N GLU A 959 26.98 11.43 54.41
CA GLU A 959 26.31 12.45 55.23
C GLU A 959 25.10 13.26 54.70
N LYS A 960 23.93 12.84 55.21
CA LYS A 960 22.90 13.61 55.94
C LYS A 960 22.55 15.02 55.42
N ASN A 961 21.33 15.18 54.93
CA ASN A 961 20.26 15.81 55.71
C ASN A 961 18.88 15.67 55.04
N THR A 962 17.91 15.28 55.87
CA THR A 962 16.47 15.56 55.82
C THR A 962 15.95 16.40 54.64
N PHE A 963 15.22 15.78 53.72
CA PHE A 963 13.75 15.82 53.62
C PHE A 963 13.28 14.76 52.62
#